data_AF-A0A7C1R074-F1
#
_entry.id   AF-A0A7C1R074-F1
#
_cell.length_a   1.000
_cell.length_b   1.000
_cell.length_c   1.000
_cell.angle_alpha   90.00
_cell.angle_beta   90.00
_cell.angle_gamma   90.00
#
_symmetry.space_group_name_H-M   'P 1'
#
loop_
_entity.id
_entity.type
_entity.pdbx_description
1 polymer ?
#
loop_
_entity_poly.entity_id
_entity_poly.type
_entity_poly.pdbx_seq_one_letter_code
_entity_poly.pdbx_strand_id
1 'polypeptide(L)'
;MKNKDVIRLIESRREFSSPGSLKKLEMEGGCGVVGLACNEKVSGKHIMQSLIQMHNRGNSKGGGIAALGLNSSQCGVSQKILEEDYLIQVAYLDPSVRHQVEKEFIISNLDVHTSYPLPTLKDYRAVDGLDMKPPEVWRYFCRVKDNALSQFILKNNLDALERQKAEDEFIYQNTYKLNNKFYTSLGEKRAFVLSHGRNMIILKIVGYAEQLIEYYQIENLEAHIWVGHQRYPTKGKVWHPGGAHPFMGMNEALIHNGDFANYYSIAEYLSQRNIYPLFLTDTEVAVLLFDLLNRVYEYPLEYIIEAIAPTTERDFYLLPEEKRKIYRAIQTSHIHSSPDGPWFFIIGQNNIKQKSFQLLGITDTSMLRPQVFAFQENGVSIGLVASEKQAIDATLRSLHQEDKRFLPYADFYWNARGGSYTDGGAFIFTVKGNDLVITDKFGRRISVNKEHDCPSVHISAGKSEDVDPTEKIKEFTKTIDQRWRIPIKDRASALSNSEEYLNEIFLSMSAQKQAENLYRYSDWKKTDSLSPPGSQKEVLVINCEKFPAEGRQSISRFMVEAYQLGWKNFITFNWRGQRFCGCGLGSESNDVRIDVFGSSGDYLASGLDGAEIVVHESAQDQIAQIMKSGKLVVYGDVGQTFMYGAKGGEVYVLGNAAGRPLINAVGAPRVIINGTCLDYLAESFMAGNPLEGGGFVILNGLKFSEKGEIIELEAPYPGGNLFSLASGGAIYIRDPFLKVEEGQLNGGRLIELTEKDWELILPYLEENERLFKIPVKRLLSPNGELRSFNQVYRKVEAVELKVLQKGHR
;
A
#
# COMPACT_ATOMS: atom_id res chain seq x y z
N MET A 1 21.41 25.81 6.88
CA MET A 1 21.28 27.00 7.75
C MET A 1 22.37 27.07 8.82
N LYS A 2 22.68 28.24 9.38
CA LYS A 2 23.43 28.32 10.66
C LYS A 2 22.45 27.99 11.80
N ASN A 3 22.90 27.37 12.90
CA ASN A 3 22.02 27.03 14.05
C ASN A 3 21.16 28.20 14.56
N LYS A 4 21.65 29.45 14.43
CA LYS A 4 20.93 30.66 14.83
C LYS A 4 19.67 30.93 13.98
N ASP A 5 19.68 30.55 12.70
CA ASP A 5 18.57 30.82 11.78
C ASP A 5 17.37 29.91 12.10
N VAL A 6 17.65 28.65 12.43
CA VAL A 6 16.66 27.66 12.89
C VAL A 6 15.97 28.14 14.16
N ILE A 7 16.76 28.63 15.14
CA ILE A 7 16.23 29.16 16.39
C ILE A 7 15.32 30.37 16.12
N ARG A 8 15.75 31.31 15.28
CA ARG A 8 14.94 32.49 14.92
C ARG A 8 13.63 32.12 14.25
N LEU A 9 13.62 31.12 13.36
CA LEU A 9 12.38 30.59 12.76
C LEU A 9 11.42 30.06 13.83
N ILE A 10 11.91 29.24 14.75
CA ILE A 10 11.09 28.71 15.86
C ILE A 10 10.59 29.84 16.77
N GLU A 11 11.45 30.79 17.12
CA GLU A 11 11.11 31.94 17.97
C GLU A 11 10.10 32.89 17.32
N SER A 12 10.09 33.00 15.99
CA SER A 12 9.12 33.82 15.26
C SER A 12 7.66 33.38 15.48
N ARG A 13 7.45 32.15 15.98
CA ARG A 13 6.15 31.56 16.27
C ARG A 13 5.76 31.67 17.75
N ARG A 14 6.57 32.28 18.61
CA ARG A 14 6.34 32.37 20.07
C ARG A 14 5.01 33.01 20.48
N GLU A 15 4.42 33.82 19.60
CA GLU A 15 3.12 34.46 19.83
C GLU A 15 1.94 33.48 19.63
N PHE A 16 2.20 32.27 19.11
CA PHE A 16 1.19 31.22 19.01
C PHE A 16 0.89 30.67 20.39
N SER A 17 -0.37 30.78 20.80
CA SER A 17 -0.87 30.09 21.98
C SER A 17 -1.29 28.67 21.61
N SER A 18 -1.05 27.73 22.53
CA SER A 18 -1.67 26.41 22.45
C SER A 18 -3.19 26.58 22.39
N PRO A 19 -3.91 25.84 21.51
CA PRO A 19 -5.37 25.85 21.46
C PRO A 19 -6.02 25.22 22.71
N GLY A 20 -5.24 24.82 23.72
CA GLY A 20 -5.72 24.24 24.96
C GLY A 20 -5.46 22.73 25.01
N SER A 21 -6.53 21.93 24.98
CA SER A 21 -6.43 20.47 25.10
C SER A 21 -5.85 19.83 23.83
N LEU A 22 -4.76 19.07 23.97
CA LEU A 22 -4.21 18.20 22.93
C LEU A 22 -4.98 16.87 22.80
N LYS A 23 -6.18 16.75 23.35
CA LYS A 23 -6.91 15.47 23.35
C LYS A 23 -7.23 15.04 21.92
N LYS A 24 -6.68 13.89 21.53
CA LYS A 24 -6.98 13.24 20.25
C LYS A 24 -8.49 13.05 20.11
N LEU A 25 -9.07 13.57 19.03
CA LEU A 25 -10.53 13.56 18.84
C LEU A 25 -11.04 12.22 18.30
N GLU A 26 -10.24 11.54 17.48
CA GLU A 26 -10.69 10.39 16.68
C GLU A 26 -9.60 9.31 16.60
N MET A 27 -10.00 8.05 16.47
CA MET A 27 -9.11 6.90 16.26
C MET A 27 -9.40 6.32 14.87
N GLU A 28 -8.35 5.90 14.17
CA GLU A 28 -8.44 5.52 12.76
C GLU A 28 -8.33 3.99 12.55
N GLY A 29 -9.11 3.49 11.59
CA GLY A 29 -9.16 2.08 11.17
C GLY A 29 -8.21 1.77 10.02
N GLY A 30 -8.47 0.68 9.29
CA GLY A 30 -7.72 0.34 8.07
C GLY A 30 -8.18 1.17 6.87
N CYS A 31 -7.75 2.43 6.81
CA CYS A 31 -8.06 3.37 5.72
C CYS A 31 -7.55 2.86 4.35
N GLY A 32 -8.16 3.34 3.28
CA GLY A 32 -7.70 3.09 1.91
C GLY A 32 -6.82 4.22 1.41
N VAL A 33 -5.57 3.94 1.06
CA VAL A 33 -4.64 4.95 0.54
C VAL A 33 -4.08 4.58 -0.83
N VAL A 34 -3.95 5.57 -1.71
CA VAL A 34 -3.40 5.42 -3.07
C VAL A 34 -2.58 6.66 -3.43
N GLY A 35 -1.47 6.47 -4.13
CA GLY A 35 -0.69 7.51 -4.77
C GLY A 35 -0.17 7.05 -6.12
N LEU A 36 -0.06 7.99 -7.07
CA LEU A 36 0.61 7.77 -8.35
C LEU A 36 1.51 8.96 -8.70
N ALA A 37 2.62 8.67 -9.36
CA ALA A 37 3.54 9.64 -9.94
C ALA A 37 3.85 9.23 -11.37
N CYS A 38 3.60 10.12 -12.32
CA CYS A 38 3.84 9.88 -13.75
C CYS A 38 4.71 10.98 -14.34
N ASN A 39 5.60 10.61 -15.25
CA ASN A 39 6.42 11.58 -15.98
C ASN A 39 5.59 12.45 -16.94
N GLU A 40 4.40 12.00 -17.32
CA GLU A 40 3.37 12.80 -18.00
C GLU A 40 2.27 13.20 -17.00
N LYS A 41 1.47 14.23 -17.34
CA LYS A 41 0.35 14.62 -16.50
C LYS A 41 -0.83 13.70 -16.75
N VAL A 42 -1.43 13.22 -15.68
CA VAL A 42 -2.55 12.26 -15.70
C VAL A 42 -3.80 12.93 -15.17
N SER A 43 -4.94 12.62 -15.80
CA SER A 43 -6.27 13.11 -15.43
C SER A 43 -6.80 12.46 -14.13
N GLY A 44 -7.49 13.24 -13.31
CA GLY A 44 -8.06 12.80 -12.02
C GLY A 44 -9.03 11.60 -12.09
N LYS A 45 -9.65 11.33 -13.25
CA LYS A 45 -10.53 10.17 -13.46
C LYS A 45 -9.82 8.83 -13.27
N HIS A 46 -8.49 8.77 -13.46
CA HIS A 46 -7.74 7.52 -13.34
C HIS A 46 -7.48 7.15 -11.87
N ILE A 47 -7.18 8.13 -11.00
CA ILE A 47 -7.09 7.88 -9.55
C ILE A 47 -8.46 7.59 -8.93
N MET A 48 -9.54 8.14 -9.51
CA MET A 48 -10.92 7.85 -9.10
C MET A 48 -11.25 6.35 -9.16
N GLN A 49 -10.78 5.63 -10.18
CA GLN A 49 -11.04 4.19 -10.30
C GLN A 49 -10.43 3.38 -9.16
N SER A 50 -9.25 3.77 -8.67
CA SER A 50 -8.63 3.18 -7.48
C SER A 50 -9.42 3.48 -6.22
N LEU A 51 -9.90 4.71 -6.07
CA LEU A 51 -10.69 5.14 -4.92
C LEU A 51 -12.01 4.37 -4.81
N ILE A 52 -12.68 4.10 -5.93
CA ILE A 52 -13.86 3.25 -6.00
C ILE A 52 -13.55 1.83 -5.52
N GLN A 53 -12.43 1.24 -5.93
CA GLN A 53 -12.03 -0.10 -5.47
C GLN A 53 -11.52 -0.15 -4.02
N MET A 54 -11.31 1.02 -3.41
CA MET A 54 -10.95 1.17 -2.01
C MET A 54 -12.13 1.66 -1.15
N HIS A 55 -13.35 1.73 -1.71
CA HIS A 55 -14.55 2.18 -1.02
C HIS A 55 -14.82 1.38 0.27
N ASN A 56 -14.60 0.07 0.25
CA ASN A 56 -14.73 -0.84 1.40
C ASN A 56 -13.68 -0.61 2.49
N ARG A 57 -12.65 0.21 2.24
CA ARG A 57 -11.69 0.70 3.24
C ARG A 57 -12.04 2.09 3.79
N GLY A 58 -13.20 2.63 3.41
CA GLY A 58 -13.78 3.85 3.96
C GLY A 58 -15.14 3.59 4.60
N ASN A 59 -15.71 4.60 5.24
CA ASN A 59 -17.07 4.53 5.80
C ASN A 59 -17.86 5.83 5.62
N SER A 60 -17.61 6.54 4.51
CA SER A 60 -18.17 7.86 4.12
C SER A 60 -17.90 9.03 5.08
N LYS A 61 -17.06 8.86 6.12
CA LYS A 61 -16.76 9.92 7.09
C LYS A 61 -15.54 10.77 6.74
N GLY A 62 -14.99 10.63 5.54
CA GLY A 62 -13.87 11.46 5.10
C GLY A 62 -13.24 10.92 3.83
N GLY A 63 -13.23 11.75 2.80
CA GLY A 63 -12.59 11.46 1.52
C GLY A 63 -11.81 12.68 1.07
N GLY A 64 -10.64 12.47 0.48
CA GLY A 64 -9.84 13.57 -0.02
C GLY A 64 -8.77 13.17 -1.02
N ILE A 65 -8.31 14.18 -1.74
CA ILE A 65 -7.26 14.07 -2.75
C ILE A 65 -6.25 15.20 -2.62
N ALA A 66 -5.04 14.96 -3.11
CA ALA A 66 -4.08 15.99 -3.45
C ALA A 66 -3.59 15.78 -4.88
N ALA A 67 -3.29 16.88 -5.57
CA ALA A 67 -2.73 16.89 -6.91
C ALA A 67 -1.55 17.85 -6.98
N LEU A 68 -0.43 17.44 -7.59
CA LEU A 68 0.79 18.24 -7.70
C LEU A 68 1.33 18.23 -9.14
N GLY A 69 1.95 19.34 -9.55
CA GLY A 69 2.43 19.50 -10.92
C GLY A 69 1.27 19.69 -11.90
N LEU A 70 0.44 20.69 -11.61
CA LEU A 70 -0.83 20.97 -12.27
C LEU A 70 -0.65 21.50 -13.71
N ASN A 71 -1.74 21.54 -14.47
CA ASN A 71 -1.80 22.23 -15.75
C ASN A 71 -2.20 23.71 -15.57
N SER A 72 -1.28 24.63 -15.91
CA SER A 72 -1.47 26.08 -15.75
C SER A 72 -2.68 26.61 -16.52
N SER A 73 -2.93 26.09 -17.73
CA SER A 73 -4.10 26.47 -18.53
C SER A 73 -5.43 26.08 -17.86
N GLN A 74 -5.51 24.89 -17.26
CA GLN A 74 -6.68 24.43 -16.50
C GLN A 74 -6.86 25.22 -15.18
N CYS A 75 -5.77 25.78 -14.64
CA CYS A 75 -5.80 26.69 -13.50
C CYS A 75 -6.14 28.14 -13.89
N GLY A 76 -6.26 28.46 -15.18
CA GLY A 76 -6.54 29.82 -15.65
C GLY A 76 -5.41 30.82 -15.38
N VAL A 77 -4.15 30.35 -15.32
CA VAL A 77 -2.97 31.17 -15.01
C VAL A 77 -1.82 30.88 -15.97
N SER A 78 -0.80 31.75 -16.00
CA SER A 78 0.44 31.45 -16.71
C SER A 78 1.27 30.39 -15.98
N GLN A 79 2.16 29.70 -16.70
CA GLN A 79 3.09 28.74 -16.09
C GLN A 79 3.92 29.39 -14.97
N LYS A 80 4.36 30.65 -15.18
CA LYS A 80 5.09 31.42 -14.19
C LYS A 80 4.30 31.62 -12.90
N ILE A 81 3.03 32.03 -13.01
CA ILE A 81 2.16 32.20 -11.83
C ILE A 81 1.96 30.88 -11.11
N LEU A 82 1.71 29.78 -11.83
CA LEU A 82 1.53 28.46 -11.21
C LEU A 82 2.77 28.00 -10.43
N GLU A 83 3.97 28.29 -10.94
CA GLU A 83 5.24 27.87 -10.33
C GLU A 83 5.68 28.79 -9.18
N GLU A 84 5.44 30.09 -9.29
CA GLU A 84 5.94 31.07 -8.33
C GLU A 84 4.92 31.42 -7.23
N ASP A 85 3.62 31.49 -7.53
CA ASP A 85 2.61 31.91 -6.55
C ASP A 85 2.24 30.80 -5.57
N TYR A 86 1.88 31.21 -4.36
CA TYR A 86 1.19 30.33 -3.42
C TYR A 86 -0.24 30.12 -3.90
N LEU A 87 -0.67 28.86 -3.88
CA LEU A 87 -2.03 28.46 -4.18
C LEU A 87 -2.77 28.20 -2.87
N ILE A 88 -3.38 29.24 -2.33
CA ILE A 88 -4.16 29.16 -1.10
C ILE A 88 -5.58 28.72 -1.44
N GLN A 89 -6.02 27.61 -0.83
CA GLN A 89 -7.41 27.14 -0.89
C GLN A 89 -8.07 27.26 0.47
N VAL A 90 -9.18 27.99 0.54
CA VAL A 90 -9.98 28.14 1.75
C VAL A 90 -11.34 27.47 1.54
N ALA A 91 -11.69 26.55 2.44
CA ALA A 91 -13.02 25.98 2.54
C ALA A 91 -13.88 26.81 3.49
N TYR A 92 -15.03 27.27 3.01
CA TYR A 92 -16.02 28.01 3.79
C TYR A 92 -17.18 27.08 4.19
N LEU A 93 -17.25 26.77 5.48
CA LEU A 93 -18.39 26.07 6.09
C LEU A 93 -19.55 27.05 6.33
N ASP A 94 -19.20 28.29 6.65
CA ASP A 94 -20.09 29.45 6.69
C ASP A 94 -19.62 30.46 5.64
N PRO A 95 -20.30 30.55 4.47
CA PRO A 95 -19.93 31.51 3.42
C PRO A 95 -19.97 32.98 3.88
N SER A 96 -20.70 33.31 4.96
CA SER A 96 -20.84 34.69 5.43
C SER A 96 -19.53 35.29 5.96
N VAL A 97 -18.59 34.45 6.43
CA VAL A 97 -17.29 34.92 6.94
C VAL A 97 -16.27 35.22 5.84
N ARG A 98 -16.58 34.95 4.57
CA ARG A 98 -15.62 35.07 3.47
C ARG A 98 -14.99 36.46 3.37
N HIS A 99 -15.79 37.51 3.36
CA HIS A 99 -15.28 38.88 3.27
C HIS A 99 -14.36 39.22 4.45
N GLN A 100 -14.65 38.68 5.64
CA GLN A 100 -13.78 38.85 6.81
C GLN A 100 -12.44 38.11 6.63
N VAL A 101 -12.48 36.85 6.18
CA VAL A 101 -11.28 36.06 5.87
C VAL A 101 -10.40 36.77 4.84
N GLU A 102 -11.01 37.21 3.75
CA GLU A 102 -10.30 37.90 2.66
C GLU A 102 -9.67 39.20 3.15
N LYS A 103 -10.44 40.03 3.87
CA LYS A 103 -9.95 41.31 4.41
C LYS A 103 -8.78 41.13 5.37
N GLU A 104 -8.83 40.13 6.25
CA GLU A 104 -7.85 39.98 7.33
C GLU A 104 -6.61 39.19 6.93
N PHE A 105 -6.76 38.13 6.12
CA PHE A 105 -5.69 37.15 5.87
C PHE A 105 -5.26 37.05 4.41
N ILE A 106 -6.04 37.56 3.46
CA ILE A 106 -5.72 37.49 2.03
C ILE A 106 -5.33 38.88 1.52
N ILE A 107 -6.30 39.77 1.32
CA ILE A 107 -6.13 41.07 0.65
C ILE A 107 -5.26 42.04 1.45
N SER A 108 -5.25 41.94 2.79
CA SER A 108 -4.42 42.81 3.66
C SER A 108 -2.93 42.66 3.34
N ASN A 109 -2.45 41.43 3.29
CA ASN A 109 -1.04 41.08 3.31
C ASN A 109 -0.51 40.47 2.00
N LEU A 110 -1.41 40.02 1.12
CA LEU A 110 -1.05 39.30 -0.10
C LEU A 110 -1.46 40.10 -1.34
N ASP A 111 -0.60 40.09 -2.34
CA ASP A 111 -0.90 40.52 -3.70
C ASP A 111 -1.54 39.34 -4.43
N VAL A 112 -2.86 39.42 -4.61
CA VAL A 112 -3.65 38.38 -5.28
C VAL A 112 -3.62 38.64 -6.78
N HIS A 113 -2.95 37.78 -7.53
CA HIS A 113 -2.90 37.86 -8.99
C HIS A 113 -4.19 37.34 -9.62
N THR A 114 -4.78 36.27 -9.06
CA THR A 114 -6.09 35.79 -9.47
C THR A 114 -6.78 35.06 -8.32
N SER A 115 -8.11 35.06 -8.33
CA SER A 115 -8.92 34.28 -7.40
C SER A 115 -10.26 33.90 -8.02
N TYR A 116 -10.77 32.71 -7.67
CA TYR A 116 -12.03 32.20 -8.17
C TYR A 116 -12.58 31.07 -7.29
N PRO A 117 -13.91 30.84 -7.28
CA PRO A 117 -14.47 29.67 -6.63
C PRO A 117 -14.16 28.41 -7.45
N LEU A 118 -13.98 27.29 -6.77
CA LEU A 118 -13.88 25.99 -7.42
C LEU A 118 -15.24 25.63 -8.05
N PRO A 119 -15.29 25.16 -9.31
CA PRO A 119 -16.52 24.66 -9.90
C PRO A 119 -17.12 23.52 -9.07
N THR A 120 -18.45 23.49 -8.99
CA THR A 120 -19.19 22.43 -8.30
C THR A 120 -20.44 22.05 -9.07
N LEU A 121 -20.93 20.84 -8.82
CA LEU A 121 -22.30 20.47 -9.18
C LEU A 121 -23.31 21.35 -8.43
N LYS A 122 -24.37 21.79 -9.14
CA LYS A 122 -25.41 22.68 -8.58
C LYS A 122 -26.16 22.05 -7.39
N ASP A 123 -26.43 20.75 -7.48
CA ASP A 123 -27.03 19.97 -6.40
C ASP A 123 -26.09 18.81 -6.05
N TYR A 124 -25.59 18.80 -4.81
CA TYR A 124 -24.67 17.76 -4.34
C TYR A 124 -25.35 16.38 -4.29
N ARG A 125 -26.69 16.34 -4.19
CA ARG A 125 -27.48 15.10 -4.21
C ARG A 125 -27.50 14.40 -5.56
N ALA A 126 -26.98 15.04 -6.60
CA ALA A 126 -26.75 14.37 -7.88
C ALA A 126 -25.60 13.35 -7.82
N VAL A 127 -24.72 13.46 -6.81
CA VAL A 127 -23.66 12.49 -6.54
C VAL A 127 -24.24 11.38 -5.65
N ASP A 128 -24.18 10.15 -6.13
CA ASP A 128 -24.76 9.00 -5.43
C ASP A 128 -24.10 8.76 -4.06
N GLY A 129 -24.91 8.55 -3.03
CA GLY A 129 -24.47 8.33 -1.65
C GLY A 129 -23.80 9.53 -0.96
N LEU A 130 -23.87 10.75 -1.50
CA LEU A 130 -23.31 11.95 -0.87
C LEU A 130 -24.35 12.62 0.05
N ASP A 131 -24.29 12.32 1.34
CA ASP A 131 -25.31 12.78 2.31
C ASP A 131 -25.15 14.24 2.73
N MET A 132 -23.91 14.77 2.68
CA MET A 132 -23.59 16.09 3.22
C MET A 132 -23.01 17.01 2.16
N LYS A 133 -23.54 18.23 2.10
CA LYS A 133 -23.07 19.27 1.18
C LYS A 133 -21.60 19.60 1.47
N PRO A 134 -20.69 19.42 0.49
CA PRO A 134 -19.31 19.85 0.66
C PRO A 134 -19.20 21.39 0.72
N PRO A 135 -18.16 21.93 1.40
CA PRO A 135 -17.99 23.37 1.58
C PRO A 135 -17.74 24.09 0.25
N GLU A 136 -18.01 25.40 0.22
CA GLU A 136 -17.56 26.25 -0.87
C GLU A 136 -16.05 26.45 -0.77
N VAL A 137 -15.32 26.24 -1.86
CA VAL A 137 -13.85 26.37 -1.88
C VAL A 137 -13.45 27.52 -2.80
N TRP A 138 -12.65 28.45 -2.28
CA TRP A 138 -12.02 29.50 -3.08
C TRP A 138 -10.53 29.25 -3.27
N ARG A 139 -10.04 29.49 -4.48
CA ARG A 139 -8.63 29.49 -4.85
C ARG A 139 -8.11 30.92 -4.94
N TYR A 140 -6.92 31.16 -4.38
CA TYR A 140 -6.19 32.41 -4.47
C TYR A 140 -4.76 32.11 -4.93
N PHE A 141 -4.34 32.70 -6.05
CA PHE A 141 -2.95 32.74 -6.48
C PHE A 141 -2.36 34.06 -6.05
N CYS A 142 -1.36 34.01 -5.17
CA CYS A 142 -0.86 35.22 -4.54
C CYS A 142 0.61 35.14 -4.10
N ARG A 143 1.20 36.32 -3.91
CA ARG A 143 2.50 36.54 -3.26
C ARG A 143 2.34 37.41 -2.03
N VAL A 144 3.29 37.36 -1.09
CA VAL A 144 3.27 38.27 0.05
C VAL A 144 3.70 39.66 -0.42
N LYS A 145 2.95 40.69 -0.02
CA LYS A 145 3.31 42.08 -0.33
C LYS A 145 4.70 42.41 0.19
N ASP A 146 5.48 43.13 -0.60
CA ASP A 146 6.88 43.43 -0.27
C ASP A 146 7.04 44.18 1.06
N ASN A 147 6.11 45.09 1.38
CA ASN A 147 6.12 45.83 2.64
C ASN A 147 5.79 44.92 3.84
N ALA A 148 4.78 44.06 3.71
CA ALA A 148 4.36 43.11 4.75
C ALA A 148 5.48 42.09 5.03
N LEU A 149 6.11 41.55 3.98
CA LEU A 149 7.21 40.61 4.11
C LEU A 149 8.44 41.28 4.76
N SER A 150 8.80 42.50 4.34
CA SER A 150 9.95 43.20 4.90
C SER A 150 9.74 43.56 6.38
N GLN A 151 8.52 43.98 6.75
CA GLN A 151 8.16 44.19 8.16
C GLN A 151 8.21 42.90 8.97
N PHE A 152 7.73 41.78 8.41
CA PHE A 152 7.79 40.48 9.06
C PHE A 152 9.23 40.01 9.30
N ILE A 153 10.10 40.17 8.30
CA ILE A 153 11.52 39.85 8.39
C ILE A 153 12.19 40.66 9.50
N LEU A 154 11.96 41.97 9.53
CA LEU A 154 12.53 42.86 10.55
C LEU A 154 12.00 42.54 11.95
N LYS A 155 10.69 42.35 12.12
CA LYS A 155 10.05 42.04 13.41
C LYS A 155 10.65 40.76 14.04
N ASN A 156 10.96 39.77 13.21
CA ASN A 156 11.38 38.44 13.66
C ASN A 156 12.90 38.19 13.52
N ASN A 157 13.69 39.21 13.15
CA ASN A 157 15.14 39.10 12.92
C ASN A 157 15.51 37.99 11.91
N LEU A 158 14.74 37.88 10.83
CA LEU A 158 14.93 36.88 9.77
C LEU A 158 15.75 37.41 8.58
N ASP A 159 16.47 38.51 8.76
CA ASP A 159 17.28 39.20 7.75
C ASP A 159 18.37 38.31 7.13
N ALA A 160 18.86 37.32 7.88
CA ALA A 160 19.84 36.35 7.42
C ALA A 160 19.26 35.22 6.55
N LEU A 161 17.94 35.07 6.49
CA LEU A 161 17.29 34.05 5.65
C LEU A 161 17.16 34.52 4.20
N GLU A 162 17.20 33.55 3.29
CA GLU A 162 16.71 33.77 1.92
C GLU A 162 15.27 34.30 1.97
N ARG A 163 14.99 35.38 1.24
CA ARG A 163 13.69 36.06 1.25
C ARG A 163 12.51 35.10 1.01
N GLN A 164 12.70 34.12 0.13
CA GLN A 164 11.69 33.09 -0.15
C GLN A 164 11.37 32.19 1.07
N LYS A 165 12.38 31.86 1.90
CA LYS A 165 12.15 31.08 3.13
C LYS A 165 11.39 31.88 4.17
N ALA A 166 11.69 33.18 4.29
CA ALA A 166 10.93 34.08 5.15
C ALA A 166 9.49 34.24 4.65
N GLU A 167 9.27 34.22 3.33
CA GLU A 167 7.94 34.26 2.74
C GLU A 167 7.15 32.96 2.98
N ASP A 168 7.78 31.80 2.87
CA ASP A 168 7.15 30.52 3.22
C ASP A 168 6.73 30.51 4.70
N GLU A 169 7.59 31.02 5.58
CA GLU A 169 7.26 31.17 7.01
C GLU A 169 6.12 32.18 7.23
N PHE A 170 6.09 33.29 6.48
CA PHE A 170 4.99 34.24 6.53
C PHE A 170 3.65 33.56 6.17
N ILE A 171 3.62 32.84 5.04
CA ILE A 171 2.40 32.15 4.59
C ILE A 171 1.96 31.10 5.60
N TYR A 172 2.89 30.26 6.07
CA TYR A 172 2.61 29.26 7.12
C TYR A 172 1.98 29.90 8.36
N GLN A 173 2.54 31.01 8.85
CA GLN A 173 1.99 31.68 10.02
C GLN A 173 0.65 32.36 9.75
N ASN A 174 0.47 32.93 8.55
CA ASN A 174 -0.76 33.60 8.16
C ASN A 174 -1.92 32.61 8.05
N THR A 175 -1.70 31.45 7.43
CA THR A 175 -2.71 30.38 7.29
C THR A 175 -2.98 29.68 8.61
N TYR A 176 -1.96 29.50 9.45
CA TYR A 176 -2.15 29.04 10.84
C TYR A 176 -3.07 29.99 11.62
N LYS A 177 -2.83 31.31 11.56
CA LYS A 177 -3.67 32.31 12.25
C LYS A 177 -5.10 32.33 11.71
N LEU A 178 -5.30 32.13 10.40
CA LEU A 178 -6.62 31.97 9.79
C LEU A 178 -7.34 30.77 10.40
N ASN A 179 -6.71 29.59 10.39
CA ASN A 179 -7.28 28.37 10.99
C ASN A 179 -7.56 28.56 12.48
N ASN A 180 -6.65 29.19 13.22
CA ASN A 180 -6.82 29.47 14.63
C ASN A 180 -7.93 30.51 14.93
N LYS A 181 -8.39 31.29 13.94
CA LYS A 181 -9.50 32.23 14.14
C LYS A 181 -10.84 31.65 13.69
N PHE A 182 -10.85 30.83 12.65
CA PHE A 182 -12.08 30.38 11.98
C PHE A 182 -12.37 28.87 12.11
N TYR A 183 -11.47 28.08 12.70
CA TYR A 183 -11.61 26.62 12.76
C TYR A 183 -11.32 25.96 14.11
N THR A 184 -10.79 26.65 15.13
CA THR A 184 -10.24 26.01 16.35
C THR A 184 -11.07 24.83 16.87
N SER A 185 -10.39 23.77 17.32
CA SER A 185 -11.03 22.54 17.78
C SER A 185 -12.09 22.74 18.88
N LEU A 186 -11.95 23.79 19.70
CA LEU A 186 -12.88 24.18 20.77
C LEU A 186 -13.88 25.29 20.38
N GLY A 187 -13.76 25.87 19.19
CA GLY A 187 -14.57 26.99 18.70
C GLY A 187 -15.54 26.62 17.58
N GLU A 188 -16.25 27.62 17.07
CA GLU A 188 -17.12 27.47 15.89
C GLU A 188 -16.28 27.30 14.62
N LYS A 189 -16.58 26.24 13.87
CA LYS A 189 -15.90 25.91 12.61
C LYS A 189 -16.63 26.60 11.46
N ARG A 190 -16.03 27.67 10.95
CA ARG A 190 -16.63 28.56 9.93
C ARG A 190 -15.84 28.55 8.62
N ALA A 191 -14.51 28.49 8.69
CA ALA A 191 -13.65 28.37 7.52
C ALA A 191 -12.29 27.77 7.88
N PHE A 192 -11.63 27.10 6.95
CA PHE A 192 -10.28 26.58 7.16
C PHE A 192 -9.50 26.45 5.85
N VAL A 193 -8.17 26.46 5.96
CA VAL A 193 -7.25 26.30 4.84
C VAL A 193 -7.11 24.82 4.48
N LEU A 194 -7.37 24.51 3.21
CA LEU A 194 -7.16 23.19 2.61
C LEU A 194 -5.71 23.02 2.14
N SER A 195 -5.18 24.03 1.44
CA SER A 195 -3.80 24.07 0.94
C SER A 195 -3.27 25.50 0.91
N HIS A 196 -1.94 25.66 0.97
CA HIS A 196 -1.21 26.92 0.84
C HIS A 196 0.17 26.81 0.17
N GLY A 197 0.48 25.64 -0.42
CA GLY A 197 1.74 25.40 -1.12
C GLY A 197 1.76 25.98 -2.54
N ARG A 198 2.83 25.74 -3.28
CA ARG A 198 2.93 26.12 -4.71
C ARG A 198 2.66 24.92 -5.61
N ASN A 199 2.01 25.16 -6.76
CA ASN A 199 1.74 24.14 -7.78
C ASN A 199 1.15 22.81 -7.22
N MET A 200 0.26 22.94 -6.24
CA MET A 200 -0.43 21.81 -5.62
C MET A 200 -1.77 22.23 -5.02
N ILE A 201 -2.71 21.30 -4.96
CA ILE A 201 -4.02 21.47 -4.32
C ILE A 201 -4.31 20.31 -3.37
N ILE A 202 -5.15 20.59 -2.37
CA ILE A 202 -5.78 19.57 -1.52
C ILE A 202 -7.27 19.84 -1.51
N LEU A 203 -8.07 18.80 -1.68
CA LEU A 203 -9.51 18.86 -1.50
C LEU A 203 -9.94 17.73 -0.57
N LYS A 204 -10.95 18.02 0.27
CA LYS A 204 -11.53 17.02 1.16
C LYS A 204 -13.00 17.29 1.44
N ILE A 205 -13.76 16.21 1.61
CA ILE A 205 -15.18 16.20 1.93
C ILE A 205 -15.50 15.23 3.07
N VAL A 206 -16.71 15.31 3.60
CA VAL A 206 -17.30 14.20 4.35
C VAL A 206 -18.13 13.41 3.35
N GLY A 207 -17.62 12.25 2.99
CA GLY A 207 -18.04 11.42 1.89
C GLY A 207 -16.86 10.55 1.47
N TYR A 208 -16.94 9.94 0.30
CA TYR A 208 -15.85 9.20 -0.31
C TYR A 208 -15.05 10.08 -1.28
N ALA A 209 -13.80 9.71 -1.55
CA ALA A 209 -12.92 10.52 -2.39
C ALA A 209 -13.34 10.56 -3.87
N GLU A 210 -14.00 9.52 -4.39
CA GLU A 210 -14.59 9.52 -5.73
C GLU A 210 -15.75 10.52 -5.85
N GLN A 211 -16.59 10.64 -4.82
CA GLN A 211 -17.68 11.62 -4.77
C GLN A 211 -17.15 13.06 -4.78
N LEU A 212 -15.97 13.28 -4.19
CA LEU A 212 -15.28 14.56 -4.23
C LEU A 212 -14.89 14.94 -5.66
N ILE A 213 -14.33 13.99 -6.40
CA ILE A 213 -13.88 14.19 -7.78
C ILE A 213 -15.07 14.61 -8.65
N GLU A 214 -16.21 13.93 -8.51
CA GLU A 214 -17.46 14.25 -9.20
C GLU A 214 -18.03 15.61 -8.77
N TYR A 215 -18.12 15.86 -7.47
CA TYR A 215 -18.74 17.08 -6.95
C TYR A 215 -17.98 18.34 -7.35
N TYR A 216 -16.65 18.33 -7.26
CA TYR A 216 -15.80 19.48 -7.64
C TYR A 216 -15.36 19.47 -9.10
N GLN A 217 -15.88 18.53 -9.91
CA GLN A 217 -15.65 18.46 -11.35
C GLN A 217 -14.16 18.44 -11.74
N ILE A 218 -13.36 17.64 -11.03
CA ILE A 218 -11.90 17.55 -11.22
C ILE A 218 -11.46 16.26 -11.93
N GLU A 219 -12.39 15.51 -12.53
CA GLU A 219 -12.12 14.30 -13.32
C GLU A 219 -11.06 14.58 -14.39
N ASN A 220 -11.17 15.71 -15.09
CA ASN A 220 -10.28 16.08 -16.19
C ASN A 220 -9.12 16.99 -15.76
N LEU A 221 -9.00 17.33 -14.47
CA LEU A 221 -7.82 18.06 -13.99
C LEU A 221 -6.60 17.15 -14.18
N GLU A 222 -5.51 17.71 -14.72
CA GLU A 222 -4.29 16.98 -15.00
C GLU A 222 -3.18 17.35 -14.02
N ALA A 223 -2.47 16.34 -13.51
CA ALA A 223 -1.34 16.51 -12.60
C ALA A 223 -0.31 15.38 -12.76
N HIS A 224 0.95 15.63 -12.40
CA HIS A 224 2.00 14.59 -12.39
C HIS A 224 1.85 13.62 -11.22
N ILE A 225 1.39 14.13 -10.08
CA ILE A 225 1.20 13.33 -8.87
C ILE A 225 -0.23 13.47 -8.39
N TRP A 226 -0.84 12.32 -8.08
CA TRP A 226 -2.10 12.23 -7.35
C TRP A 226 -1.92 11.44 -6.07
N VAL A 227 -2.59 11.88 -5.02
CA VAL A 227 -2.70 11.19 -3.73
C VAL A 227 -4.17 11.15 -3.37
N GLY A 228 -4.68 9.99 -2.98
CA GLY A 228 -6.10 9.77 -2.67
C GLY A 228 -6.29 8.96 -1.40
N HIS A 229 -7.32 9.29 -0.62
CA HIS A 229 -7.54 8.69 0.69
C HIS A 229 -9.03 8.48 1.00
N GLN A 230 -9.38 7.26 1.42
CA GLN A 230 -10.66 6.87 2.02
C GLN A 230 -10.48 6.70 3.53
N ARG A 231 -11.20 7.49 4.33
CA ARG A 231 -11.07 7.49 5.79
C ARG A 231 -12.06 6.55 6.46
N TYR A 232 -11.59 5.85 7.49
CA TYR A 232 -12.40 5.00 8.36
C TYR A 232 -12.21 5.38 9.85
N PRO A 233 -12.84 6.44 10.37
CA PRO A 233 -12.79 6.74 11.80
C PRO A 233 -13.69 5.78 12.59
N THR A 234 -13.16 5.25 13.70
CA THR A 234 -13.85 4.31 14.59
C THR A 234 -14.58 5.02 15.74
N LYS A 235 -14.31 6.32 15.96
CA LYS A 235 -14.95 7.17 16.98
C LYS A 235 -15.15 8.60 16.43
N GLY A 236 -16.17 9.30 16.91
CA GLY A 236 -16.44 10.71 16.59
C GLY A 236 -17.67 10.93 15.69
N LYS A 237 -18.40 12.03 15.93
CA LYS A 237 -19.42 12.54 14.99
C LYS A 237 -18.72 13.44 13.98
N VAL A 238 -18.62 13.00 12.73
CA VAL A 238 -18.02 13.80 11.65
C VAL A 238 -19.14 14.55 10.91
N TRP A 239 -19.10 15.88 10.99
CA TRP A 239 -20.05 16.76 10.28
C TRP A 239 -19.36 17.81 9.41
N HIS A 240 -18.02 17.87 9.40
CA HIS A 240 -17.24 18.77 8.54
C HIS A 240 -15.97 18.06 8.05
N PRO A 241 -15.41 18.47 6.90
CA PRO A 241 -14.30 17.76 6.28
C PRO A 241 -12.93 18.09 6.87
N GLY A 242 -12.82 19.05 7.79
CA GLY A 242 -11.50 19.46 8.30
C GLY A 242 -10.67 18.31 8.92
N GLY A 243 -11.29 17.29 9.52
CA GLY A 243 -10.59 16.08 10.01
C GLY A 243 -10.29 15.01 8.94
N ALA A 244 -10.76 15.19 7.70
CA ALA A 244 -10.43 14.29 6.59
C ALA A 244 -9.02 14.57 6.05
N HIS A 245 -8.42 13.56 5.44
CA HIS A 245 -7.10 13.63 4.82
C HIS A 245 -7.24 13.95 3.33
N PRO A 246 -6.21 14.50 2.66
CA PRO A 246 -4.85 14.81 3.14
C PRO A 246 -4.71 16.01 4.08
N PHE A 247 -3.56 16.09 4.76
CA PHE A 247 -3.10 17.27 5.50
C PHE A 247 -1.84 17.88 4.87
N MET A 248 -1.64 19.18 5.10
CA MET A 248 -0.55 19.94 4.47
C MET A 248 0.56 20.34 5.44
N GLY A 249 1.80 20.22 4.98
CA GLY A 249 2.99 20.87 5.55
C GLY A 249 3.13 22.28 5.03
N MET A 250 4.17 22.57 4.24
CA MET A 250 4.24 23.80 3.44
C MET A 250 4.03 23.50 1.95
N ASN A 251 4.81 22.55 1.41
CA ASN A 251 4.72 22.09 0.03
C ASN A 251 4.51 20.56 -0.05
N GLU A 252 3.99 19.99 1.04
CA GLU A 252 3.74 18.57 1.25
C GLU A 252 2.26 18.32 1.49
N ALA A 253 1.72 17.26 0.90
CA ALA A 253 0.42 16.70 1.20
C ALA A 253 0.62 15.26 1.69
N LEU A 254 0.24 14.99 2.94
CA LEU A 254 0.43 13.68 3.58
C LEU A 254 -0.92 13.03 3.85
N ILE A 255 -1.00 11.74 3.51
CA ILE A 255 -2.06 10.85 3.95
C ILE A 255 -1.46 9.70 4.76
N HIS A 256 -2.29 9.16 5.65
CA HIS A 256 -1.91 8.16 6.63
C HIS A 256 -2.95 7.04 6.65
N ASN A 257 -2.49 5.80 6.58
CA ASN A 257 -3.28 4.63 6.94
C ASN A 257 -2.72 4.08 8.25
N GLY A 258 -3.41 4.30 9.38
CA GLY A 258 -2.85 3.94 10.66
C GLY A 258 -3.51 4.56 11.87
N ASP A 259 -2.92 4.31 13.04
CA ASP A 259 -3.26 4.98 14.29
C ASP A 259 -1.99 5.07 15.16
N PHE A 260 -1.58 6.26 15.56
CA PHE A 260 -0.37 6.44 16.36
C PHE A 260 -0.61 6.04 17.82
N ALA A 261 0.27 5.21 18.34
CA ALA A 261 0.34 4.87 19.76
C ALA A 261 0.89 6.03 20.61
N ASN A 262 1.71 6.90 20.02
CA ASN A 262 2.45 7.96 20.72
C ASN A 262 2.09 9.40 20.27
N TYR A 263 0.87 9.63 19.78
CA TYR A 263 0.37 10.94 19.33
C TYR A 263 0.73 12.10 20.26
N TYR A 264 0.51 11.94 21.57
CA TYR A 264 0.76 13.00 22.56
C TYR A 264 2.24 13.39 22.64
N SER A 265 3.15 12.42 22.55
CA SER A 265 4.59 12.67 22.58
C SER A 265 5.04 13.50 21.36
N ILE A 266 4.48 13.22 20.18
CA ILE A 266 4.76 13.99 18.96
C ILE A 266 4.20 15.41 19.09
N ALA A 267 2.95 15.55 19.56
CA ALA A 267 2.34 16.85 19.78
C ALA A 267 3.12 17.71 20.78
N GLU A 268 3.60 17.12 21.88
CA GLU A 268 4.46 17.79 22.85
C GLU A 268 5.81 18.19 22.23
N TYR A 269 6.43 17.31 21.44
CA TYR A 269 7.68 17.60 20.73
C TYR A 269 7.56 18.79 19.77
N LEU A 270 6.44 18.89 19.04
CA LEU A 270 6.09 20.02 18.18
C LEU A 270 5.83 21.29 19.00
N SER A 271 5.15 21.17 20.14
CA SER A 271 4.83 22.31 21.01
C SER A 271 6.07 23.01 21.56
N GLN A 272 7.14 22.24 21.86
CA GLN A 272 8.45 22.78 22.27
C GLN A 272 9.10 23.65 21.19
N ARG A 273 8.61 23.57 19.94
CA ARG A 273 9.06 24.33 18.78
C ARG A 273 8.00 25.32 18.29
N ASN A 274 7.05 25.66 19.16
CA ASN A 274 5.95 26.59 18.87
C ASN A 274 5.11 26.16 17.64
N ILE A 275 4.93 24.84 17.45
CA ILE A 275 4.05 24.26 16.45
C ILE A 275 2.92 23.54 17.21
N TYR A 276 1.67 23.91 16.93
CA TYR A 276 0.52 23.36 17.64
C TYR A 276 -0.50 22.80 16.64
N PRO A 277 -0.89 21.52 16.74
CA PRO A 277 -1.95 20.97 15.89
C PRO A 277 -3.31 21.60 16.22
N LEU A 278 -4.10 21.90 15.19
CA LEU A 278 -5.44 22.51 15.29
C LEU A 278 -6.57 21.53 14.94
N PHE A 279 -6.29 20.53 14.11
CA PHE A 279 -7.26 19.53 13.64
C PHE A 279 -7.23 18.26 14.50
N LEU A 280 -6.18 18.05 15.30
CA LEU A 280 -6.04 17.02 16.33
C LEU A 280 -6.11 15.59 15.79
N THR A 281 -5.41 15.36 14.67
CA THR A 281 -5.28 14.05 14.01
C THR A 281 -3.82 13.61 13.94
N ASP A 282 -3.59 12.30 13.85
CA ASP A 282 -2.25 11.73 13.67
C ASP A 282 -1.57 12.26 12.40
N THR A 283 -2.34 12.36 11.33
CA THR A 283 -1.89 12.83 10.01
C THR A 283 -1.44 14.28 10.05
N GLU A 284 -2.13 15.13 10.81
CA GLU A 284 -1.71 16.53 11.00
C GLU A 284 -0.37 16.60 11.73
N VAL A 285 -0.22 15.91 12.86
CA VAL A 285 1.06 15.95 13.60
C VAL A 285 2.20 15.32 12.79
N ALA A 286 1.91 14.31 11.96
CA ALA A 286 2.87 13.69 11.06
C ALA A 286 3.37 14.67 9.99
N VAL A 287 2.48 15.40 9.32
CA VAL A 287 2.88 16.34 8.26
C VAL A 287 3.58 17.56 8.84
N LEU A 288 3.19 18.02 10.04
CA LEU A 288 3.87 19.10 10.75
C LEU A 288 5.27 18.69 11.20
N LEU A 289 5.45 17.44 11.63
CA LEU A 289 6.77 16.88 11.92
C LEU A 289 7.63 16.80 10.66
N PHE A 290 7.07 16.32 9.54
CA PHE A 290 7.78 16.27 8.27
C PHE A 290 8.21 17.67 7.80
N ASP A 291 7.31 18.67 7.83
CA ASP A 291 7.63 20.06 7.49
C ASP A 291 8.71 20.66 8.41
N LEU A 292 8.66 20.38 9.72
CA LEU A 292 9.70 20.78 10.67
C LEU A 292 11.07 20.21 10.27
N LEU A 293 11.16 18.90 10.04
CA LEU A 293 12.41 18.22 9.69
C LEU A 293 12.93 18.68 8.32
N ASN A 294 12.03 18.92 7.36
CA ASN A 294 12.37 19.34 6.01
C ASN A 294 12.69 20.84 5.90
N ARG A 295 11.70 21.70 6.14
CA ARG A 295 11.79 23.13 5.84
C ARG A 295 12.55 23.90 6.91
N VAL A 296 12.37 23.54 8.18
CA VAL A 296 12.98 24.28 9.31
C VAL A 296 14.36 23.74 9.63
N TYR A 297 14.54 22.41 9.68
CA TYR A 297 15.84 21.80 9.98
C TYR A 297 16.70 21.54 8.74
N GLU A 298 16.13 21.57 7.54
CA GLU A 298 16.83 21.34 6.27
C GLU A 298 17.57 19.99 6.24
N TYR A 299 16.99 18.96 6.85
CA TYR A 299 17.56 17.62 6.80
C TYR A 299 17.46 17.05 5.38
N PRO A 300 18.49 16.34 4.90
CA PRO A 300 18.36 15.47 3.74
C PRO A 300 17.22 14.47 3.93
N LEU A 301 16.54 14.11 2.83
CA LEU A 301 15.36 13.25 2.91
C LEU A 301 15.63 11.90 3.59
N GLU A 302 16.80 11.29 3.36
CA GLU A 302 17.23 10.07 4.08
C GLU A 302 17.12 10.23 5.60
N TYR A 303 17.55 11.38 6.12
CA TYR A 303 17.60 11.67 7.56
C TYR A 303 16.23 12.06 8.11
N ILE A 304 15.37 12.67 7.29
CA ILE A 304 13.95 12.88 7.63
C ILE A 304 13.28 11.50 7.78
N ILE A 305 13.49 10.60 6.82
CA ILE A 305 12.95 9.24 6.88
C ILE A 305 13.52 8.51 8.09
N GLU A 306 14.81 8.65 8.42
CA GLU A 306 15.40 8.06 9.63
C GLU A 306 14.79 8.61 10.92
N ALA A 307 14.49 9.91 10.99
CA ALA A 307 13.86 10.51 12.16
C ALA A 307 12.41 10.04 12.35
N ILE A 308 11.71 9.67 11.27
CA ILE A 308 10.30 9.23 11.30
C ILE A 308 10.19 7.71 11.42
N ALA A 309 10.92 6.96 10.59
CA ALA A 309 11.02 5.50 10.56
C ALA A 309 12.47 5.07 10.86
N PRO A 310 12.86 5.00 12.15
CA PRO A 310 14.23 4.71 12.53
C PRO A 310 14.64 3.28 12.16
N THR A 311 15.89 3.11 11.72
CA THR A 311 16.48 1.78 11.53
C THR A 311 16.96 1.25 12.89
N THR A 312 16.37 0.13 13.35
CA THR A 312 16.59 -0.40 14.70
C THR A 312 17.35 -1.74 14.70
N GLU A 313 17.74 -2.20 15.89
CA GLU A 313 18.24 -3.55 16.15
C GLU A 313 19.31 -4.04 15.15
N ARG A 314 19.15 -5.25 14.61
CA ARG A 314 20.10 -5.89 13.68
C ARG A 314 20.33 -5.02 12.44
N ASP A 315 19.27 -4.44 11.88
CA ASP A 315 19.35 -3.56 10.72
C ASP A 315 20.28 -2.38 10.96
N PHE A 316 20.23 -1.77 12.15
CA PHE A 316 21.15 -0.70 12.51
C PHE A 316 22.61 -1.15 12.46
N TYR A 317 22.93 -2.36 12.92
CA TYR A 317 24.30 -2.87 12.94
C TYR A 317 24.85 -3.24 11.55
N LEU A 318 23.98 -3.58 10.61
CA LEU A 318 24.35 -3.90 9.22
C LEU A 318 24.63 -2.66 8.36
N LEU A 319 24.27 -1.47 8.85
CA LEU A 319 24.63 -0.22 8.19
C LEU A 319 26.14 0.08 8.29
N PRO A 320 26.74 0.74 7.28
CA PRO A 320 28.10 1.25 7.36
C PRO A 320 28.32 2.12 8.60
N GLU A 321 29.52 2.06 9.20
CA GLU A 321 29.85 2.77 10.44
C GLU A 321 29.55 4.27 10.40
N GLU A 322 29.88 4.93 9.28
CA GLU A 322 29.61 6.36 9.09
C GLU A 322 28.11 6.69 9.14
N LYS A 323 27.25 5.84 8.54
CA LYS A 323 25.80 5.99 8.65
C LYS A 323 25.32 5.76 10.07
N ARG A 324 25.84 4.73 10.76
CA ARG A 324 25.49 4.45 12.17
C ARG A 324 25.78 5.62 13.09
N LYS A 325 26.91 6.33 12.91
CA LYS A 325 27.24 7.54 13.71
C LYS A 325 26.18 8.62 13.56
N ILE A 326 25.78 8.92 12.32
CA ILE A 326 24.79 9.95 12.00
C ILE A 326 23.40 9.53 12.49
N TYR A 327 22.98 8.30 12.18
CA TYR A 327 21.67 7.78 12.57
C TYR A 327 21.51 7.74 14.09
N ARG A 328 22.57 7.40 14.83
CA ARG A 328 22.55 7.45 16.30
C ARG A 328 22.28 8.86 16.82
N ALA A 329 22.88 9.88 16.21
CA ALA A 329 22.64 11.27 16.58
C ALA A 329 21.19 11.71 16.26
N ILE A 330 20.66 11.29 15.10
CA ILE A 330 19.27 11.53 14.70
C ILE A 330 18.31 10.86 15.68
N GLN A 331 18.45 9.55 15.90
CA GLN A 331 17.60 8.77 16.80
C GLN A 331 17.64 9.36 18.21
N THR A 332 18.82 9.70 18.74
CA THR A 332 18.95 10.30 20.08
C THR A 332 18.20 11.64 20.19
N SER A 333 18.10 12.39 19.09
CA SER A 333 17.45 13.71 19.05
C SER A 333 15.95 13.65 18.75
N HIS A 334 15.49 12.61 18.05
CA HIS A 334 14.16 12.56 17.44
C HIS A 334 13.31 11.35 17.82
N ILE A 335 13.83 10.35 18.54
CA ILE A 335 13.09 9.11 18.83
C ILE A 335 11.74 9.36 19.53
N HIS A 336 11.65 10.39 20.38
CA HIS A 336 10.41 10.76 21.06
C HIS A 336 9.33 11.34 20.14
N SER A 337 9.73 11.77 18.94
CA SER A 337 8.84 12.26 17.88
C SER A 337 8.65 11.28 16.73
N SER A 338 9.39 10.17 16.69
CA SER A 338 9.21 9.13 15.68
C SER A 338 7.84 8.47 15.85
N PRO A 339 6.96 8.44 14.83
CA PRO A 339 5.66 7.79 14.95
C PRO A 339 5.78 6.31 15.32
N ASP A 340 4.98 5.90 16.30
CA ASP A 340 4.89 4.51 16.79
C ASP A 340 3.46 3.99 16.67
N GLY A 341 3.29 2.67 16.65
CA GLY A 341 2.05 2.00 16.31
C GLY A 341 1.90 1.77 14.81
N PRO A 342 0.72 1.31 14.36
CA PRO A 342 0.52 0.90 12.98
C PRO A 342 0.32 2.10 12.05
N TRP A 343 1.24 2.34 11.11
CA TRP A 343 1.10 3.45 10.17
C TRP A 343 1.78 3.22 8.81
N PHE A 344 1.19 3.79 7.77
CA PHE A 344 1.77 3.90 6.44
C PHE A 344 1.51 5.28 5.86
N PHE A 345 2.56 5.98 5.42
CA PHE A 345 2.44 7.32 4.83
C PHE A 345 2.58 7.29 3.32
N ILE A 346 1.73 8.07 2.65
CA ILE A 346 1.95 8.52 1.28
C ILE A 346 2.05 10.04 1.29
N ILE A 347 3.14 10.59 0.76
CA ILE A 347 3.44 12.02 0.78
C ILE A 347 3.65 12.50 -0.65
N GLY A 348 2.82 13.42 -1.12
CA GLY A 348 3.08 14.21 -2.32
C GLY A 348 3.82 15.48 -1.94
N GLN A 349 4.95 15.78 -2.60
CA GLN A 349 5.77 16.94 -2.31
C GLN A 349 6.14 17.71 -3.59
N ASN A 350 6.05 19.04 -3.54
CA ASN A 350 6.68 19.92 -4.53
C ASN A 350 8.03 20.40 -4.01
N ASN A 351 9.12 19.85 -4.55
CA ASN A 351 10.48 20.25 -4.20
C ASN A 351 10.91 21.45 -5.04
N ILE A 352 10.63 22.65 -4.51
CA ILE A 352 10.90 23.93 -5.17
C ILE A 352 12.38 24.09 -5.52
N LYS A 353 13.29 23.69 -4.63
CA LYS A 353 14.74 23.84 -4.82
C LYS A 353 15.25 22.98 -5.99
N GLN A 354 14.74 21.76 -6.12
CA GLN A 354 15.16 20.81 -7.16
C GLN A 354 14.32 20.89 -8.44
N LYS A 355 13.24 21.69 -8.43
CA LYS A 355 12.23 21.79 -9.50
C LYS A 355 11.69 20.42 -9.90
N SER A 356 11.27 19.66 -8.90
CA SER A 356 10.77 18.30 -9.07
C SER A 356 9.58 18.04 -8.16
N PHE A 357 8.72 17.11 -8.57
CA PHE A 357 7.63 16.60 -7.74
C PHE A 357 8.03 15.23 -7.21
N GLN A 358 7.69 14.93 -5.95
CA GLN A 358 8.01 13.66 -5.33
C GLN A 358 6.75 13.02 -4.75
N LEU A 359 6.59 11.73 -4.97
CA LEU A 359 5.67 10.88 -4.24
C LEU A 359 6.51 9.97 -3.36
N LEU A 360 6.23 9.90 -2.07
CA LEU A 360 6.96 9.07 -1.12
C LEU A 360 5.99 8.08 -0.51
N GLY A 361 6.37 6.81 -0.43
CA GLY A 361 5.72 5.84 0.45
C GLY A 361 6.67 5.42 1.55
N ILE A 362 6.25 5.54 2.82
CA ILE A 362 7.07 5.23 4.00
C ILE A 362 6.26 4.31 4.92
N THR A 363 6.80 3.15 5.25
CA THR A 363 6.15 2.17 6.15
C THR A 363 6.69 2.24 7.56
N ASP A 364 5.83 1.93 8.54
CA ASP A 364 6.24 1.76 9.94
C ASP A 364 7.27 0.63 10.10
N THR A 365 8.07 0.71 11.16
CA THR A 365 9.18 -0.22 11.44
C THR A 365 8.71 -1.65 11.74
N SER A 366 7.45 -1.85 12.12
CA SER A 366 6.87 -3.15 12.47
C SER A 366 5.97 -3.73 11.36
N MET A 367 5.89 -3.04 10.21
CA MET A 367 5.08 -3.41 9.05
C MET A 367 3.61 -3.72 9.37
N LEU A 368 2.98 -2.93 10.24
CA LEU A 368 1.65 -3.23 10.76
C LEU A 368 0.51 -2.80 9.81
N ARG A 369 0.84 -2.12 8.71
CA ARG A 369 -0.13 -1.70 7.69
C ARG A 369 0.25 -2.24 6.32
N PRO A 370 -0.74 -2.60 5.50
CA PRO A 370 -0.47 -3.09 4.16
C PRO A 370 -0.08 -1.96 3.24
N GLN A 371 0.86 -2.28 2.36
CA GLN A 371 1.40 -1.39 1.34
C GLN A 371 1.85 -2.24 0.17
N VAL A 372 1.61 -1.76 -1.03
CA VAL A 372 2.10 -2.33 -2.28
C VAL A 372 2.65 -1.17 -3.10
N PHE A 373 3.87 -1.32 -3.57
CA PHE A 373 4.51 -0.42 -4.52
C PHE A 373 4.50 -1.07 -5.90
N ALA A 374 4.40 -0.26 -6.95
CA ALA A 374 4.44 -0.72 -8.32
C ALA A 374 5.16 0.26 -9.24
N PHE A 375 5.75 -0.29 -10.31
CA PHE A 375 6.42 0.51 -11.33
C PHE A 375 6.20 -0.08 -12.72
N GLN A 376 5.87 0.78 -13.67
CA GLN A 376 5.86 0.48 -15.09
C GLN A 376 6.79 1.43 -15.84
N GLU A 377 7.64 0.88 -16.70
CA GLU A 377 8.58 1.60 -17.56
C GLU A 377 8.34 1.21 -19.02
N ASN A 378 7.37 1.84 -19.70
CA ASN A 378 6.99 1.48 -21.07
C ASN A 378 6.60 2.70 -21.93
N GLY A 379 7.59 3.45 -22.42
CA GLY A 379 7.39 4.69 -23.18
C GLY A 379 6.88 5.86 -22.32
N VAL A 380 5.89 5.61 -21.47
CA VAL A 380 5.48 6.42 -20.32
C VAL A 380 5.86 5.68 -19.05
N SER A 381 6.42 6.40 -18.08
CA SER A 381 6.85 5.84 -16.80
C SER A 381 5.87 6.26 -15.72
N ILE A 382 5.34 5.28 -15.00
CA ILE A 382 4.40 5.52 -13.90
C ILE A 382 4.76 4.65 -12.71
N GLY A 383 4.86 5.29 -11.54
CA GLY A 383 5.02 4.64 -10.26
C GLY A 383 3.76 4.80 -9.43
N LEU A 384 3.35 3.73 -8.76
CA LEU A 384 2.16 3.71 -7.92
C LEU A 384 2.46 3.13 -6.56
N VAL A 385 1.68 3.54 -5.58
CA VAL A 385 1.74 3.02 -4.22
C VAL A 385 0.33 3.00 -3.64
N ALA A 386 -0.08 1.90 -3.03
CA ALA A 386 -1.41 1.77 -2.46
C ALA A 386 -1.44 0.82 -1.25
N SER A 387 -2.55 0.79 -0.52
CA SER A 387 -2.77 -0.24 0.50
C SER A 387 -2.98 -1.64 -0.08
N GLU A 388 -3.52 -1.71 -1.29
CA GLU A 388 -3.96 -2.96 -1.92
C GLU A 388 -3.63 -2.96 -3.42
N LYS A 389 -3.28 -4.13 -3.97
CA LYS A 389 -2.82 -4.25 -5.37
C LYS A 389 -3.90 -3.89 -6.38
N GLN A 390 -5.16 -4.28 -6.19
CA GLN A 390 -6.23 -3.99 -7.15
C GLN A 390 -6.44 -2.49 -7.35
N ALA A 391 -6.15 -1.67 -6.35
CA ALA A 391 -6.26 -0.21 -6.48
C ALA A 391 -5.24 0.34 -7.49
N ILE A 392 -4.05 -0.24 -7.54
CA ILE A 392 -3.02 0.07 -8.55
C ILE A 392 -3.51 -0.39 -9.92
N ASP A 393 -3.98 -1.63 -10.01
CA ASP A 393 -4.46 -2.21 -11.27
C ASP A 393 -5.68 -1.45 -11.82
N ALA A 394 -6.52 -0.86 -10.95
CA ALA A 394 -7.63 -0.01 -11.35
C ALA A 394 -7.16 1.25 -12.10
N THR A 395 -6.12 1.92 -11.59
CA THR A 395 -5.51 3.09 -12.26
C THR A 395 -4.98 2.70 -13.62
N LEU A 396 -4.19 1.62 -13.66
CA LEU A 396 -3.48 1.17 -14.85
C LEU A 396 -4.44 0.71 -15.94
N ARG A 397 -5.48 -0.07 -15.58
CA ARG A 397 -6.56 -0.43 -16.52
C ARG A 397 -7.30 0.79 -17.05
N SER A 398 -7.58 1.78 -16.20
CA SER A 398 -8.23 3.03 -16.63
C SER A 398 -7.37 3.82 -17.62
N LEU A 399 -6.06 3.91 -17.36
CA LEU A 399 -5.10 4.55 -18.26
C LEU A 399 -4.99 3.79 -19.59
N HIS A 400 -4.87 2.46 -19.53
CA HIS A 400 -4.77 1.59 -20.70
C HIS A 400 -5.99 1.66 -21.64
N GLN A 401 -7.18 1.99 -21.10
CA GLN A 401 -8.38 2.20 -21.92
C GLN A 401 -8.26 3.45 -22.82
N GLU A 402 -7.49 4.46 -22.38
CA GLU A 402 -7.31 5.72 -23.09
C GLU A 402 -6.00 5.78 -23.89
N ASP A 403 -4.92 5.24 -23.33
CA ASP A 403 -3.59 5.23 -23.95
C ASP A 403 -2.93 3.86 -23.75
N LYS A 404 -2.72 3.17 -24.88
CA LYS A 404 -2.15 1.81 -24.94
C LYS A 404 -0.66 1.73 -24.58
N ARG A 405 0.04 2.87 -24.40
CA ARG A 405 1.38 2.90 -23.82
C ARG A 405 1.35 2.44 -22.35
N PHE A 406 0.28 2.73 -21.64
CA PHE A 406 0.04 2.12 -20.32
C PHE A 406 -0.43 0.68 -20.50
N LEU A 407 0.11 -0.24 -19.70
CA LEU A 407 -0.38 -1.60 -19.60
C LEU A 407 -1.39 -1.68 -18.44
N PRO A 408 -2.33 -2.64 -18.44
CA PRO A 408 -3.28 -2.82 -17.33
C PRO A 408 -2.62 -3.36 -16.05
N TYR A 409 -1.34 -3.77 -16.11
CA TYR A 409 -0.53 -4.24 -14.99
C TYR A 409 0.85 -3.59 -15.01
N ALA A 410 1.45 -3.41 -13.83
CA ALA A 410 2.80 -2.91 -13.71
C ALA A 410 3.84 -3.99 -14.02
N ASP A 411 5.05 -3.58 -14.38
CA ASP A 411 6.19 -4.48 -14.61
C ASP A 411 6.67 -5.13 -13.31
N PHE A 412 6.57 -4.38 -12.20
CA PHE A 412 6.95 -4.82 -10.86
C PHE A 412 5.90 -4.45 -9.83
N TYR A 413 5.70 -5.36 -8.88
CA TYR A 413 5.04 -5.11 -7.61
C TYR A 413 5.98 -5.56 -6.49
N TRP A 414 6.01 -4.82 -5.39
CA TRP A 414 6.78 -5.22 -4.21
C TRP A 414 6.21 -4.61 -2.94
N ASN A 415 6.60 -5.19 -1.80
CA ASN A 415 6.35 -4.63 -0.48
C ASN A 415 7.67 -4.14 0.13
N ALA A 416 7.62 -3.05 0.89
CA ALA A 416 8.73 -2.54 1.69
C ALA A 416 8.89 -3.25 3.04
N ARG A 417 10.11 -3.32 3.59
CA ARG A 417 10.36 -3.70 5.00
C ARG A 417 10.76 -2.47 5.82
N GLY A 418 9.96 -2.15 6.84
CA GLY A 418 10.16 -0.97 7.68
C GLY A 418 11.54 -0.92 8.33
N GLY A 419 12.17 0.25 8.31
CA GLY A 419 13.45 0.48 8.99
C GLY A 419 14.62 -0.38 8.48
N SER A 420 14.50 -1.06 7.35
CA SER A 420 15.49 -2.04 6.89
C SER A 420 16.84 -1.41 6.51
N TYR A 421 17.94 -2.16 6.65
CA TYR A 421 19.26 -1.76 6.12
C TYR A 421 19.37 -1.89 4.59
N THR A 422 18.38 -2.51 3.95
CA THR A 422 18.34 -2.79 2.50
C THR A 422 17.73 -1.64 1.72
N ASP A 423 16.53 -1.21 2.11
CA ASP A 423 15.74 -0.17 1.43
C ASP A 423 15.20 0.91 2.38
N GLY A 424 15.31 0.70 3.70
CA GLY A 424 14.85 1.65 4.70
C GLY A 424 13.34 1.70 4.89
N GLY A 425 12.57 0.84 4.22
CA GLY A 425 11.11 0.86 4.27
C GLY A 425 10.49 2.04 3.51
N ALA A 426 11.23 2.68 2.62
CA ALA A 426 10.78 3.89 1.94
C ALA A 426 11.20 3.94 0.47
N PHE A 427 10.27 4.35 -0.39
CA PHE A 427 10.50 4.54 -1.82
C PHE A 427 10.04 5.94 -2.26
N ILE A 428 10.88 6.58 -3.07
CA ILE A 428 10.74 7.96 -3.52
C ILE A 428 10.63 7.97 -5.03
N PHE A 429 9.49 8.42 -5.54
CA PHE A 429 9.17 8.57 -6.95
C PHE A 429 9.35 10.04 -7.33
N THR A 430 10.44 10.38 -8.01
CA THR A 430 10.78 11.76 -8.35
C THR A 430 10.50 12.03 -9.82
N VAL A 431 9.55 12.94 -10.09
CA VAL A 431 9.26 13.48 -11.41
C VAL A 431 10.04 14.77 -11.61
N LYS A 432 10.91 14.81 -12.61
CA LYS A 432 11.69 16.00 -12.97
C LYS A 432 11.71 16.17 -14.48
N GLY A 433 11.07 17.24 -14.97
CA GLY A 433 10.83 17.38 -16.41
C GLY A 433 9.99 16.20 -16.91
N ASN A 434 10.51 15.46 -17.89
CA ASN A 434 9.84 14.30 -18.49
C ASN A 434 10.39 12.96 -17.96
N ASP A 435 11.18 12.98 -16.89
CA ASP A 435 11.78 11.78 -16.29
C ASP A 435 11.09 11.42 -14.98
N LEU A 436 10.86 10.13 -14.77
CA LEU A 436 10.48 9.56 -13.47
C LEU A 436 11.63 8.66 -12.98
N VAL A 437 12.16 8.98 -11.81
CA VAL A 437 13.22 8.20 -11.15
C VAL A 437 12.71 7.69 -9.81
N ILE A 438 12.87 6.39 -9.57
CA ILE A 438 12.49 5.75 -8.31
C ILE A 438 13.74 5.35 -7.54
N THR A 439 13.83 5.75 -6.28
CA THR A 439 14.91 5.35 -5.37
C THR A 439 14.39 4.83 -4.04
N ASP A 440 15.18 4.00 -3.36
CA ASP A 440 14.97 3.67 -1.94
C ASP A 440 15.46 4.80 -1.01
N LYS A 441 15.33 4.62 0.32
CA LYS A 441 15.80 5.56 1.36
C LYS A 441 17.27 5.96 1.18
N PHE A 442 18.10 5.05 0.65
CA PHE A 442 19.55 5.21 0.51
C PHE A 442 19.96 5.77 -0.86
N GLY A 443 18.99 6.11 -1.71
CA GLY A 443 19.23 6.65 -3.06
C GLY A 443 19.55 5.60 -4.11
N ARG A 444 19.38 4.30 -3.83
CA ARG A 444 19.60 3.24 -4.84
C ARG A 444 18.42 3.21 -5.79
N ARG A 445 18.70 3.19 -7.10
CA ARG A 445 17.68 3.23 -8.15
C ARG A 445 16.95 1.89 -8.29
N ILE A 446 15.62 1.96 -8.39
CA ILE A 446 14.76 0.86 -8.81
C ILE A 446 14.55 1.01 -10.33
N SER A 447 14.80 -0.05 -11.10
CA SER A 447 14.65 -0.04 -12.56
C SER A 447 14.30 -1.43 -13.07
N VAL A 448 13.57 -1.47 -14.19
CA VAL A 448 13.17 -2.67 -14.93
C VAL A 448 14.32 -3.27 -15.74
N ASN A 449 15.34 -2.47 -16.04
CA ASN A 449 16.40 -2.80 -16.99
C ASN A 449 17.78 -2.68 -16.31
N LYS A 450 18.22 -3.66 -15.50
CA LYS A 450 19.62 -3.65 -15.01
C LYS A 450 20.60 -4.31 -15.99
N GLU A 451 20.14 -5.11 -16.96
CA GLU A 451 20.97 -5.61 -18.07
C GLU A 451 20.31 -5.38 -19.45
N HIS A 452 21.03 -4.75 -20.38
CA HIS A 452 20.55 -4.31 -21.70
C HIS A 452 20.26 -5.44 -22.73
N ASP A 453 20.48 -6.72 -22.39
CA ASP A 453 20.40 -7.86 -23.33
C ASP A 453 19.32 -8.88 -22.95
N CYS A 454 18.05 -8.46 -22.94
CA CYS A 454 16.93 -9.42 -22.98
C CYS A 454 16.34 -9.49 -24.39
N PRO A 455 16.33 -10.65 -25.07
CA PRO A 455 15.59 -10.80 -26.33
C PRO A 455 14.09 -10.61 -26.07
N SER A 456 13.40 -9.91 -26.97
CA SER A 456 11.95 -9.73 -26.91
C SER A 456 11.24 -11.05 -27.17
N VAL A 457 10.37 -11.47 -26.24
CA VAL A 457 9.48 -12.62 -26.49
C VAL A 457 8.18 -12.11 -27.11
N HIS A 458 8.05 -12.25 -28.44
CA HIS A 458 6.78 -12.04 -29.11
C HIS A 458 5.84 -13.20 -28.82
N ILE A 459 4.90 -13.01 -27.89
CA ILE A 459 3.72 -13.87 -27.78
C ILE A 459 2.74 -13.42 -28.87
N SER A 460 2.85 -14.01 -30.05
CA SER A 460 1.85 -13.80 -31.11
C SER A 460 0.57 -14.53 -30.70
N ALA A 461 -0.46 -13.77 -30.34
CA ALA A 461 -1.80 -14.33 -30.28
C ALA A 461 -2.27 -14.65 -31.71
N GLY A 462 -2.35 -15.94 -32.02
CA GLY A 462 -2.96 -16.40 -33.26
C GLY A 462 -4.44 -15.99 -33.27
N LYS A 463 -4.93 -15.52 -34.41
CA LYS A 463 -6.37 -15.32 -34.64
C LYS A 463 -7.10 -16.66 -34.42
N SER A 464 -8.29 -16.58 -33.84
CA SER A 464 -9.14 -17.71 -33.49
C SER A 464 -9.40 -18.62 -34.69
N GLU A 465 -8.86 -19.82 -34.65
CA GLU A 465 -9.41 -21.01 -35.31
C GLU A 465 -10.07 -21.90 -34.26
N ASP A 466 -10.97 -22.80 -34.68
CA ASP A 466 -11.82 -23.71 -33.88
C ASP A 466 -11.02 -24.63 -32.93
N VAL A 467 -10.49 -24.09 -31.83
CA VAL A 467 -9.81 -24.84 -30.77
C VAL A 467 -10.72 -24.94 -29.53
N ASP A 468 -10.71 -26.09 -28.85
CA ASP A 468 -11.46 -26.34 -27.62
C ASP A 468 -11.13 -25.26 -26.54
N PRO A 469 -12.13 -24.53 -26.01
CA PRO A 469 -11.94 -23.56 -24.93
C PRO A 469 -11.13 -24.11 -23.74
N THR A 470 -11.26 -25.41 -23.46
CA THR A 470 -10.53 -26.08 -22.37
C THR A 470 -9.02 -26.05 -22.58
N GLU A 471 -8.56 -26.26 -23.82
CA GLU A 471 -7.13 -26.22 -24.16
C GLU A 471 -6.58 -24.80 -24.06
N LYS A 472 -7.35 -23.82 -24.55
CA LYS A 472 -6.96 -22.40 -24.49
C LYS A 472 -6.90 -21.86 -23.07
N ILE A 473 -7.86 -22.22 -22.21
CA ILE A 473 -7.81 -21.86 -20.80
C ILE A 473 -6.52 -22.39 -20.17
N LYS A 474 -6.19 -23.67 -20.39
CA LYS A 474 -4.94 -24.25 -19.87
C LYS A 474 -3.68 -23.56 -20.41
N GLU A 475 -3.66 -23.23 -21.70
CA GLU A 475 -2.54 -22.55 -22.36
C GLU A 475 -2.26 -21.18 -21.73
N PHE A 476 -3.26 -20.32 -21.65
CA PHE A 476 -3.09 -18.97 -21.11
C PHE A 476 -2.92 -18.95 -19.59
N THR A 477 -3.59 -19.82 -18.84
CA THR A 477 -3.33 -20.00 -17.40
C THR A 477 -1.88 -20.38 -17.15
N LYS A 478 -1.31 -21.29 -17.96
CA LYS A 478 0.10 -21.66 -17.85
C LYS A 478 1.03 -20.46 -18.10
N THR A 479 0.71 -19.60 -19.05
CA THR A 479 1.49 -18.37 -19.30
C THR A 479 1.48 -17.43 -18.09
N ILE A 480 0.32 -17.26 -17.44
CA ILE A 480 0.17 -16.46 -16.22
C ILE A 480 0.95 -17.07 -15.05
N ASP A 481 0.77 -18.37 -14.80
CA ASP A 481 1.37 -19.11 -13.69
C ASP A 481 2.90 -19.24 -13.82
N GLN A 482 3.40 -19.28 -15.06
CA GLN A 482 4.83 -19.39 -15.37
C GLN A 482 5.43 -18.07 -15.86
N ARG A 483 4.75 -16.93 -15.62
CA ARG A 483 5.22 -15.60 -16.06
C ARG A 483 6.62 -15.25 -15.54
N TRP A 484 7.04 -15.85 -14.43
CA TRP A 484 8.40 -15.72 -13.92
C TRP A 484 9.47 -16.17 -14.92
N ARG A 485 9.16 -17.07 -15.87
CA ARG A 485 10.06 -17.52 -16.96
C ARG A 485 10.19 -16.51 -18.10
N ILE A 486 9.33 -15.50 -18.13
CA ILE A 486 9.32 -14.45 -19.14
C ILE A 486 10.28 -13.34 -18.67
N PRO A 487 11.06 -12.71 -19.57
CA PRO A 487 11.86 -11.54 -19.21
C PRO A 487 11.04 -10.45 -18.55
N ILE A 488 11.60 -9.79 -17.54
CA ILE A 488 10.81 -8.91 -16.66
C ILE A 488 10.08 -7.78 -17.36
N LYS A 489 10.72 -7.17 -18.36
CA LYS A 489 10.16 -6.12 -19.24
C LYS A 489 8.97 -6.59 -20.09
N ASP A 490 8.82 -7.89 -20.31
CA ASP A 490 7.78 -8.47 -21.15
C ASP A 490 6.66 -9.12 -20.29
N ARG A 491 6.86 -9.25 -18.96
CA ARG A 491 5.93 -9.93 -18.04
C ARG A 491 4.58 -9.23 -17.96
N ALA A 492 4.58 -7.90 -17.82
CA ALA A 492 3.34 -7.13 -17.74
C ALA A 492 2.53 -7.27 -19.04
N SER A 493 3.18 -7.19 -20.20
CA SER A 493 2.53 -7.38 -21.50
C SER A 493 1.99 -8.80 -21.67
N ALA A 494 2.78 -9.83 -21.32
CA ALA A 494 2.37 -11.22 -21.39
C ALA A 494 1.16 -11.51 -20.48
N LEU A 495 1.17 -11.00 -19.25
CA LEU A 495 0.05 -11.09 -18.32
C LEU A 495 -1.19 -10.39 -18.87
N SER A 496 -1.03 -9.15 -19.35
CA SER A 496 -2.11 -8.34 -19.92
C SER A 496 -2.81 -9.07 -21.06
N ASN A 497 -2.04 -9.54 -22.04
CA ASN A 497 -2.57 -10.26 -23.19
C ASN A 497 -3.26 -11.56 -22.75
N SER A 498 -2.61 -12.36 -21.89
CA SER A 498 -3.16 -13.65 -21.48
C SER A 498 -4.47 -13.51 -20.71
N GLU A 499 -4.56 -12.51 -19.82
CA GLU A 499 -5.79 -12.27 -19.07
C GLU A 499 -6.90 -11.67 -19.95
N GLU A 500 -6.57 -10.79 -20.90
CA GLU A 500 -7.53 -10.31 -21.89
C GLU A 500 -8.15 -11.46 -22.68
N TYR A 501 -7.32 -12.38 -23.23
CA TYR A 501 -7.80 -13.57 -23.93
C TYR A 501 -8.64 -14.50 -23.05
N LEU A 502 -8.22 -14.76 -21.81
CA LEU A 502 -9.01 -15.57 -20.87
C LEU A 502 -10.37 -14.92 -20.59
N ASN A 503 -10.39 -13.60 -20.36
CA ASN A 503 -11.62 -12.87 -20.12
C ASN A 503 -12.55 -12.92 -21.32
N GLU A 504 -12.05 -12.78 -22.55
CA GLU A 504 -12.84 -12.94 -23.77
C GLU A 504 -13.47 -14.35 -23.86
N ILE A 505 -12.67 -15.39 -23.61
CA ILE A 505 -13.15 -16.78 -23.58
C ILE A 505 -14.26 -16.94 -22.54
N PHE A 506 -14.04 -16.51 -21.30
CA PHE A 506 -15.03 -16.65 -20.22
C PHE A 506 -16.31 -15.85 -20.50
N LEU A 507 -16.19 -14.64 -21.05
CA LEU A 507 -17.36 -13.81 -21.41
C LEU A 507 -18.16 -14.40 -22.57
N SER A 508 -17.49 -15.05 -23.53
CA SER A 508 -18.18 -15.71 -24.66
C SER A 508 -19.11 -16.84 -24.22
N MET A 509 -18.82 -17.50 -23.08
CA MET A 509 -19.66 -18.55 -22.50
C MET A 509 -21.03 -18.04 -22.04
N SER A 510 -21.20 -16.72 -21.85
CA SER A 510 -22.49 -16.12 -21.51
C SER A 510 -23.53 -16.19 -22.62
N ALA A 511 -23.10 -16.35 -23.88
CA ALA A 511 -23.93 -16.35 -25.08
C ALA A 511 -24.28 -17.76 -25.61
N GLN A 512 -23.61 -18.80 -25.13
CA GLN A 512 -23.84 -20.17 -25.59
C GLN A 512 -25.09 -20.79 -24.91
N LYS A 513 -25.83 -21.65 -25.64
CA LYS A 513 -26.97 -22.40 -25.06
C LYS A 513 -26.44 -23.34 -23.97
N GLN A 514 -26.86 -23.10 -22.73
CA GLN A 514 -26.32 -23.76 -21.53
C GLN A 514 -26.63 -25.27 -21.38
N ALA A 515 -27.41 -25.87 -22.29
CA ALA A 515 -28.04 -27.16 -22.05
C ALA A 515 -27.13 -28.40 -22.21
N GLU A 516 -25.92 -28.27 -22.77
CA GLU A 516 -25.03 -29.43 -23.04
C GLU A 516 -23.52 -29.14 -22.79
N ASN A 517 -23.17 -28.04 -22.12
CA ASN A 517 -21.78 -27.59 -22.00
C ASN A 517 -21.13 -27.95 -20.66
N LEU A 518 -19.84 -28.33 -20.70
CA LEU A 518 -18.99 -28.52 -19.52
C LEU A 518 -18.89 -27.26 -18.65
N TYR A 519 -19.04 -26.07 -19.25
CA TYR A 519 -18.94 -24.77 -18.58
C TYR A 519 -20.30 -24.10 -18.49
N ARG A 520 -20.65 -23.59 -17.29
CA ARG A 520 -21.84 -22.78 -17.07
C ARG A 520 -21.46 -21.39 -16.59
N TYR A 521 -21.93 -20.36 -17.28
CA TYR A 521 -21.64 -18.96 -16.95
C TYR A 521 -22.63 -18.39 -15.93
N SER A 522 -22.13 -17.63 -14.96
CA SER A 522 -22.92 -16.76 -14.07
C SER A 522 -22.22 -15.41 -13.81
N ASP A 523 -23.00 -14.44 -13.35
CA ASP A 523 -22.55 -13.12 -12.92
C ASP A 523 -23.48 -12.54 -11.85
N TRP A 524 -23.20 -11.33 -11.39
CA TRP A 524 -24.01 -10.62 -10.41
C TRP A 524 -25.49 -10.45 -10.80
N LYS A 525 -25.82 -10.33 -12.10
CA LYS A 525 -27.20 -10.17 -12.57
C LYS A 525 -27.94 -11.49 -12.69
N LYS A 526 -27.24 -12.62 -12.63
CA LYS A 526 -27.77 -13.98 -12.84
C LYS A 526 -27.84 -14.82 -11.56
N THR A 527 -27.63 -14.23 -10.39
CA THR A 527 -27.63 -14.94 -9.10
C THR A 527 -28.90 -15.77 -8.87
N ASP A 528 -30.07 -15.22 -9.20
CA ASP A 528 -31.37 -15.86 -8.97
C ASP A 528 -31.70 -16.98 -9.98
N SER A 529 -30.90 -17.11 -11.03
CA SER A 529 -31.12 -18.08 -12.12
C SER A 529 -30.26 -19.33 -12.04
N LEU A 530 -29.46 -19.46 -10.98
CA LEU A 530 -28.53 -20.58 -10.83
C LEU A 530 -29.28 -21.89 -10.55
N SER A 531 -29.13 -22.87 -11.43
CA SER A 531 -29.63 -24.23 -11.24
C SER A 531 -28.51 -25.20 -10.83
N PRO A 532 -28.85 -26.38 -10.26
CA PRO A 532 -27.89 -27.44 -9.99
C PRO A 532 -27.09 -27.84 -11.24
N PRO A 533 -25.83 -28.31 -11.08
CA PRO A 533 -25.05 -28.82 -12.20
C PRO A 533 -25.69 -30.09 -12.78
N GLY A 534 -25.61 -30.28 -14.10
CA GLY A 534 -26.10 -31.50 -14.75
C GLY A 534 -25.17 -32.70 -14.53
N SER A 535 -23.88 -32.45 -14.29
CA SER A 535 -22.91 -33.46 -13.87
C SER A 535 -21.87 -32.89 -12.91
N GLN A 536 -21.20 -33.76 -12.16
CA GLN A 536 -20.12 -33.39 -11.23
C GLN A 536 -18.85 -32.86 -11.93
N LYS A 537 -18.77 -33.00 -13.26
CA LYS A 537 -17.66 -32.47 -14.06
C LYS A 537 -17.90 -31.03 -14.52
N GLU A 538 -19.14 -30.54 -14.43
CA GLU A 538 -19.44 -29.18 -14.85
C GLU A 538 -18.70 -28.15 -14.00
N VAL A 539 -18.32 -27.05 -14.65
CA VAL A 539 -17.56 -25.94 -14.09
C VAL A 539 -18.42 -24.69 -14.10
N LEU A 540 -18.64 -24.08 -12.94
CA LEU A 540 -19.29 -22.79 -12.82
C LEU A 540 -18.27 -21.67 -13.05
N VAL A 541 -18.43 -20.93 -14.14
CA VAL A 541 -17.58 -19.80 -14.53
C VAL A 541 -18.27 -18.51 -14.08
N ILE A 542 -17.70 -17.80 -13.11
CA ILE A 542 -18.31 -16.64 -12.47
C ILE A 542 -17.51 -15.37 -12.75
N ASN A 543 -18.16 -14.38 -13.35
CA ASN A 543 -17.60 -13.03 -13.44
C ASN A 543 -17.81 -12.27 -12.12
N CYS A 544 -16.73 -11.99 -11.41
CA CYS A 544 -16.75 -11.38 -10.08
C CYS A 544 -16.88 -9.85 -10.11
N GLU A 545 -16.68 -9.19 -11.26
CA GLU A 545 -16.49 -7.73 -11.37
C GLU A 545 -17.53 -6.90 -10.61
N LYS A 546 -18.81 -7.28 -10.74
CA LYS A 546 -19.95 -6.49 -10.24
C LYS A 546 -20.47 -6.95 -8.88
N PHE A 547 -19.89 -7.99 -8.29
CA PHE A 547 -20.24 -8.39 -6.94
C PHE A 547 -19.70 -7.36 -5.93
N PRO A 548 -20.47 -7.06 -4.86
CA PRO A 548 -19.99 -6.22 -3.78
C PRO A 548 -18.80 -6.88 -3.08
N ALA A 549 -17.91 -6.04 -2.52
CA ALA A 549 -16.68 -6.52 -1.90
C ALA A 549 -16.93 -7.46 -0.70
N GLU A 550 -18.02 -7.23 0.04
CA GLU A 550 -18.44 -8.00 1.21
C GLU A 550 -19.96 -7.93 1.42
N GLY A 551 -20.46 -8.61 2.45
CA GLY A 551 -21.89 -8.63 2.80
C GLY A 551 -22.67 -9.82 2.24
N ARG A 552 -23.99 -9.81 2.45
CA ARG A 552 -24.89 -10.95 2.09
C ARG A 552 -24.95 -11.21 0.60
N GLN A 553 -24.75 -10.18 -0.20
CA GLN A 553 -24.77 -10.21 -1.66
C GLN A 553 -23.38 -10.45 -2.28
N SER A 554 -22.36 -10.71 -1.46
CA SER A 554 -21.00 -10.93 -1.95
C SER A 554 -20.86 -12.22 -2.76
N ILE A 555 -19.84 -12.24 -3.61
CA ILE A 555 -19.45 -13.43 -4.38
C ILE A 555 -19.18 -14.64 -3.47
N SER A 556 -18.58 -14.41 -2.29
CA SER A 556 -18.34 -15.47 -1.30
C SER A 556 -19.64 -16.20 -0.91
N ARG A 557 -20.73 -15.45 -0.68
CA ARG A 557 -22.03 -16.05 -0.34
C ARG A 557 -22.68 -16.74 -1.53
N PHE A 558 -22.59 -16.14 -2.71
CA PHE A 558 -23.06 -16.78 -3.93
C PHE A 558 -22.35 -18.12 -4.21
N MET A 559 -21.03 -18.21 -3.96
CA MET A 559 -20.29 -19.48 -4.10
C MET A 559 -20.75 -20.54 -3.10
N VAL A 560 -21.09 -20.16 -1.86
CA VAL A 560 -21.67 -21.08 -0.87
C VAL A 560 -23.03 -21.59 -1.32
N GLU A 561 -23.89 -20.72 -1.84
CA GLU A 561 -25.20 -21.11 -2.40
C GLU A 561 -25.04 -22.07 -3.59
N ALA A 562 -24.11 -21.77 -4.50
CA ALA A 562 -23.77 -22.65 -5.61
C ALA A 562 -23.28 -24.02 -5.12
N TYR A 563 -22.38 -24.06 -4.13
CA TYR A 563 -21.91 -25.30 -3.54
C TYR A 563 -23.06 -26.11 -2.92
N GLN A 564 -23.99 -25.48 -2.21
CA GLN A 564 -25.19 -26.13 -1.65
C GLN A 564 -26.12 -26.71 -2.73
N LEU A 565 -26.12 -26.14 -3.94
CA LEU A 565 -26.81 -26.71 -5.10
C LEU A 565 -26.05 -27.87 -5.77
N GLY A 566 -24.85 -28.21 -5.29
CA GLY A 566 -24.05 -29.34 -5.75
C GLY A 566 -22.89 -28.98 -6.69
N TRP A 567 -22.60 -27.68 -6.90
CA TRP A 567 -21.45 -27.24 -7.69
C TRP A 567 -20.14 -27.53 -6.97
N LYS A 568 -19.16 -28.08 -7.70
CA LYS A 568 -17.84 -28.46 -7.13
C LYS A 568 -16.65 -27.84 -7.83
N ASN A 569 -16.76 -27.48 -9.11
CA ASN A 569 -15.67 -26.87 -9.86
C ASN A 569 -16.04 -25.43 -10.19
N PHE A 570 -15.18 -24.50 -9.80
CA PHE A 570 -15.40 -23.07 -9.99
C PHE A 570 -14.21 -22.45 -10.72
N ILE A 571 -14.51 -21.67 -11.75
CA ILE A 571 -13.57 -20.70 -12.31
C ILE A 571 -14.13 -19.32 -12.01
N THR A 572 -13.39 -18.51 -11.28
CA THR A 572 -13.80 -17.16 -10.89
C THR A 572 -12.83 -16.15 -11.47
N PHE A 573 -13.33 -15.14 -12.17
CA PHE A 573 -12.49 -14.20 -12.92
C PHE A 573 -12.94 -12.76 -12.77
N ASN A 574 -12.08 -11.81 -13.17
CA ASN A 574 -12.29 -10.37 -12.95
C ASN A 574 -12.46 -10.00 -11.46
N TRP A 575 -11.68 -10.63 -10.57
CA TRP A 575 -11.59 -10.18 -9.20
C TRP A 575 -10.96 -8.78 -9.12
N ARG A 576 -11.59 -7.90 -8.36
CA ARG A 576 -11.23 -6.48 -8.17
C ARG A 576 -11.33 -6.08 -6.70
N GLY A 577 -10.76 -6.90 -5.82
CA GLY A 577 -10.74 -6.67 -4.38
C GLY A 577 -11.95 -7.23 -3.61
N GLN A 578 -12.84 -8.00 -4.25
CA GLN A 578 -13.87 -8.72 -3.50
C GLN A 578 -13.24 -9.71 -2.51
N ARG A 579 -13.79 -9.79 -1.30
CA ARG A 579 -13.17 -10.47 -0.15
C ARG A 579 -13.76 -11.86 0.09
N PHE A 580 -13.11 -12.62 0.97
CA PHE A 580 -13.64 -13.88 1.52
C PHE A 580 -13.88 -15.01 0.50
N CYS A 581 -13.14 -15.05 -0.62
CA CYS A 581 -13.22 -16.14 -1.59
C CYS A 581 -13.04 -17.51 -0.89
N GLY A 582 -13.99 -18.43 -1.07
CA GLY A 582 -13.98 -19.77 -0.45
C GLY A 582 -14.43 -19.84 1.01
N CYS A 583 -14.75 -18.72 1.66
CA CYS A 583 -15.24 -18.70 3.03
C CYS A 583 -16.66 -19.28 3.15
N GLY A 584 -16.87 -20.18 4.10
CA GLY A 584 -18.20 -20.70 4.45
C GLY A 584 -18.63 -21.99 3.72
N LEU A 585 -17.76 -22.62 2.93
CA LEU A 585 -18.04 -23.91 2.26
C LEU A 585 -18.22 -25.07 3.26
N GLY A 586 -17.53 -25.02 4.41
CA GLY A 586 -17.63 -26.03 5.48
C GLY A 586 -16.79 -27.30 5.24
N SER A 587 -16.81 -28.21 6.22
CA SER A 587 -15.92 -29.39 6.32
C SER A 587 -16.06 -30.44 5.22
N GLU A 588 -17.22 -30.45 4.54
CA GLU A 588 -17.55 -31.45 3.52
C GLU A 588 -17.09 -31.04 2.11
N SER A 589 -16.31 -29.96 2.00
CA SER A 589 -15.92 -29.35 0.72
C SER A 589 -14.63 -29.93 0.10
N ASN A 590 -14.16 -31.10 0.56
CA ASN A 590 -12.87 -31.69 0.12
C ASN A 590 -12.80 -32.02 -1.38
N ASP A 591 -13.95 -32.13 -2.06
CA ASP A 591 -14.04 -32.37 -3.49
C ASP A 591 -14.35 -31.10 -4.31
N VAL A 592 -14.30 -29.93 -3.67
CA VAL A 592 -14.49 -28.62 -4.29
C VAL A 592 -13.14 -28.05 -4.72
N ARG A 593 -13.09 -27.53 -5.94
CA ARG A 593 -11.95 -26.79 -6.50
C ARG A 593 -12.37 -25.41 -6.99
N ILE A 594 -11.59 -24.39 -6.65
CA ILE A 594 -11.78 -23.00 -7.08
C ILE A 594 -10.50 -22.47 -7.74
N ASP A 595 -10.58 -22.13 -9.01
CA ASP A 595 -9.55 -21.40 -9.74
C ASP A 595 -9.89 -19.89 -9.74
N VAL A 596 -8.94 -19.05 -9.34
CA VAL A 596 -9.12 -17.60 -9.07
C VAL A 596 -8.23 -16.77 -10.01
N PHE A 597 -8.85 -15.97 -10.88
CA PHE A 597 -8.20 -15.08 -11.84
C PHE A 597 -8.47 -13.60 -11.54
N GLY A 598 -7.41 -12.79 -11.49
CA GLY A 598 -7.46 -11.39 -11.08
C GLY A 598 -7.13 -11.20 -9.60
N SER A 599 -7.40 -10.01 -9.06
CA SER A 599 -6.96 -9.63 -7.71
C SER A 599 -8.09 -9.82 -6.70
N SER A 600 -8.15 -10.99 -6.07
CA SER A 600 -9.02 -11.19 -4.89
C SER A 600 -8.59 -10.24 -3.77
N GLY A 601 -9.57 -9.76 -3.00
CA GLY A 601 -9.36 -8.99 -1.78
C GLY A 601 -8.84 -9.84 -0.62
N ASP A 602 -8.71 -9.20 0.54
CA ASP A 602 -8.35 -9.84 1.81
C ASP A 602 -9.23 -11.05 2.14
N TYR A 603 -8.72 -11.90 3.03
CA TYR A 603 -9.46 -13.03 3.62
C TYR A 603 -9.85 -14.15 2.65
N LEU A 604 -9.26 -14.21 1.45
CA LEU A 604 -9.35 -15.42 0.61
C LEU A 604 -8.93 -16.65 1.43
N ALA A 605 -9.65 -17.76 1.30
CA ALA A 605 -9.48 -18.98 2.07
C ALA A 605 -9.60 -18.82 3.61
N SER A 606 -10.14 -17.71 4.11
CA SER A 606 -10.36 -17.55 5.55
C SER A 606 -11.39 -18.58 6.04
N GLY A 607 -11.02 -19.32 7.08
CA GLY A 607 -11.84 -20.41 7.65
C GLY A 607 -12.03 -21.61 6.72
N LEU A 608 -11.17 -21.78 5.71
CA LEU A 608 -11.23 -22.92 4.80
C LEU A 608 -11.06 -24.25 5.56
N ASP A 609 -11.95 -25.20 5.28
CA ASP A 609 -11.99 -26.52 5.91
C ASP A 609 -12.33 -27.58 4.84
N GLY A 610 -11.45 -27.76 3.84
CA GLY A 610 -11.54 -28.88 2.91
C GLY A 610 -11.18 -28.55 1.46
N ALA A 611 -11.83 -27.54 0.86
CA ALA A 611 -11.68 -27.27 -0.58
C ALA A 611 -10.23 -26.93 -1.01
N GLU A 612 -9.97 -27.12 -2.31
CA GLU A 612 -8.77 -26.65 -2.99
C GLU A 612 -9.01 -25.28 -3.64
N ILE A 613 -8.15 -24.30 -3.35
CA ILE A 613 -8.17 -22.99 -4.00
C ILE A 613 -6.83 -22.75 -4.70
N VAL A 614 -6.88 -22.38 -5.98
CA VAL A 614 -5.71 -22.04 -6.79
C VAL A 614 -5.83 -20.60 -7.25
N VAL A 615 -4.89 -19.76 -6.83
CA VAL A 615 -4.79 -18.35 -7.17
C VAL A 615 -3.74 -18.17 -8.25
N HIS A 616 -4.17 -17.76 -9.44
CA HIS A 616 -3.31 -17.53 -10.61
C HIS A 616 -2.65 -16.14 -10.59
N GLU A 617 -2.44 -15.58 -9.40
CA GLU A 617 -1.77 -14.32 -9.15
C GLU A 617 -1.33 -14.27 -7.67
N SER A 618 -0.87 -13.09 -7.23
CA SER A 618 -0.63 -12.71 -5.84
C SER A 618 -1.96 -12.55 -5.11
N ALA A 619 -1.94 -12.88 -3.83
CA ALA A 619 -3.06 -12.75 -2.92
C ALA A 619 -2.76 -11.65 -1.88
N GLN A 620 -3.82 -11.03 -1.36
CA GLN A 620 -3.71 -9.87 -0.48
C GLN A 620 -3.46 -10.23 0.99
N ASP A 621 -4.01 -9.49 1.94
CA ASP A 621 -3.75 -9.71 3.37
C ASP A 621 -4.69 -10.77 3.96
N GLN A 622 -4.28 -11.34 5.10
CA GLN A 622 -5.09 -12.26 5.92
C GLN A 622 -5.60 -13.49 5.17
N ILE A 623 -4.89 -13.87 4.10
CA ILE A 623 -5.20 -15.04 3.28
C ILE A 623 -5.04 -16.30 4.15
N ALA A 624 -5.97 -17.24 4.03
CA ALA A 624 -6.03 -18.46 4.83
C ALA A 624 -6.03 -18.23 6.34
N GLN A 625 -6.52 -17.06 6.80
CA GLN A 625 -6.76 -16.82 8.21
C GLN A 625 -7.63 -17.93 8.79
N ILE A 626 -7.26 -18.46 9.96
CA ILE A 626 -7.94 -19.54 10.68
C ILE A 626 -8.25 -20.78 9.82
N MET A 627 -7.54 -21.00 8.71
CA MET A 627 -7.68 -22.18 7.85
C MET A 627 -7.45 -23.44 8.69
N LYS A 628 -8.34 -24.43 8.53
CA LYS A 628 -8.33 -25.68 9.30
C LYS A 628 -7.85 -26.86 8.47
N SER A 629 -8.30 -27.00 7.23
CA SER A 629 -7.94 -28.08 6.32
C SER A 629 -8.16 -27.67 4.86
N GLY A 630 -7.76 -28.52 3.92
CA GLY A 630 -7.81 -28.24 2.48
C GLY A 630 -6.48 -27.74 1.92
N LYS A 631 -6.51 -27.24 0.69
CA LYS A 631 -5.31 -26.88 -0.06
C LYS A 631 -5.39 -25.48 -0.66
N LEU A 632 -4.33 -24.71 -0.52
CA LEU A 632 -4.19 -23.38 -1.15
C LEU A 632 -2.91 -23.30 -1.96
N VAL A 633 -3.01 -22.89 -3.22
CA VAL A 633 -1.86 -22.66 -4.11
C VAL A 633 -1.91 -21.22 -4.61
N VAL A 634 -0.79 -20.50 -4.49
CA VAL A 634 -0.68 -19.09 -4.92
C VAL A 634 0.52 -18.95 -5.87
N TYR A 635 0.25 -18.57 -7.12
CA TYR A 635 1.26 -18.34 -8.17
C TYR A 635 1.88 -16.92 -8.14
N GLY A 636 1.79 -16.24 -7.01
CA GLY A 636 2.37 -14.92 -6.76
C GLY A 636 2.80 -14.74 -5.30
N ASP A 637 2.81 -13.51 -4.83
CA ASP A 637 3.13 -13.14 -3.44
C ASP A 637 1.87 -13.23 -2.55
N VAL A 638 2.06 -13.27 -1.22
CA VAL A 638 0.98 -13.16 -0.22
C VAL A 638 1.24 -11.98 0.72
N GLY A 639 0.17 -11.27 1.08
CA GLY A 639 0.21 -10.08 1.92
C GLY A 639 0.41 -10.34 3.42
N GLN A 640 0.10 -9.32 4.21
CA GLN A 640 0.31 -9.28 5.65
C GLN A 640 -0.52 -10.34 6.38
N THR A 641 0.01 -10.90 7.48
CA THR A 641 -0.71 -11.82 8.37
C THR A 641 -1.32 -13.05 7.69
N PHE A 642 -0.68 -13.49 6.60
CA PHE A 642 -0.98 -14.75 5.92
C PHE A 642 -1.06 -15.91 6.92
N MET A 643 -2.12 -16.71 6.86
CA MET A 643 -2.40 -17.83 7.76
C MET A 643 -2.48 -17.47 9.26
N TYR A 644 -2.90 -16.25 9.59
CA TYR A 644 -3.17 -15.84 10.97
C TYR A 644 -4.05 -16.86 11.71
N GLY A 645 -3.54 -17.42 12.80
CA GLY A 645 -4.32 -18.33 13.65
C GLY A 645 -4.73 -19.65 12.99
N ALA A 646 -4.13 -20.03 11.86
CA ALA A 646 -4.42 -21.27 11.15
C ALA A 646 -4.27 -22.52 12.06
N LYS A 647 -5.05 -23.56 11.78
CA LYS A 647 -5.11 -24.83 12.52
C LYS A 647 -4.52 -26.01 11.71
N GLY A 648 -4.46 -25.88 10.39
CA GLY A 648 -4.02 -26.93 9.48
C GLY A 648 -4.09 -26.49 8.02
N GLY A 649 -4.01 -27.46 7.11
CA GLY A 649 -4.04 -27.23 5.66
C GLY A 649 -2.67 -27.31 4.98
N GLU A 650 -2.70 -27.56 3.68
CA GLU A 650 -1.52 -27.60 2.81
C GLU A 650 -1.46 -26.34 1.94
N VAL A 651 -0.40 -25.55 2.07
CA VAL A 651 -0.30 -24.25 1.38
C VAL A 651 1.03 -24.07 0.67
N TYR A 652 0.94 -23.65 -0.59
CA TYR A 652 2.07 -23.50 -1.51
C TYR A 652 2.09 -22.08 -2.09
N VAL A 653 3.17 -21.34 -1.84
CA VAL A 653 3.36 -19.96 -2.32
C VAL A 653 4.59 -19.91 -3.23
N LEU A 654 4.41 -19.45 -4.46
CA LEU A 654 5.49 -19.27 -5.43
C LEU A 654 6.40 -18.08 -5.04
N GLY A 655 5.81 -17.00 -4.58
CA GLY A 655 6.49 -15.75 -4.27
C GLY A 655 6.88 -15.61 -2.80
N ASN A 656 6.89 -14.37 -2.35
CA ASN A 656 7.20 -13.93 -1.00
C ASN A 656 5.93 -13.86 -0.14
N ALA A 657 6.13 -13.88 1.18
CA ALA A 657 5.16 -13.43 2.17
C ALA A 657 5.60 -12.08 2.73
N ALA A 658 4.65 -11.20 3.04
CA ALA A 658 4.92 -9.91 3.68
C ALA A 658 5.29 -10.07 5.17
N GLY A 659 4.66 -9.31 6.07
CA GLY A 659 4.92 -9.39 7.51
C GLY A 659 4.01 -10.37 8.26
N ARG A 660 4.56 -10.97 9.31
CA ARG A 660 3.86 -11.84 10.29
C ARG A 660 3.10 -13.05 9.72
N PRO A 661 3.61 -13.76 8.70
CA PRO A 661 2.97 -14.99 8.25
C PRO A 661 2.99 -16.06 9.35
N LEU A 662 1.88 -16.81 9.45
CA LEU A 662 1.60 -17.83 10.45
C LEU A 662 1.58 -17.35 11.92
N ILE A 663 1.40 -16.05 12.16
CA ILE A 663 1.28 -15.57 13.53
C ILE A 663 0.11 -16.26 14.26
N ASN A 664 0.38 -16.79 15.45
CA ASN A 664 -0.55 -17.57 16.29
C ASN A 664 -1.10 -18.87 15.65
N ALA A 665 -0.48 -19.38 14.59
CA ALA A 665 -0.90 -20.66 14.01
C ALA A 665 -0.57 -21.84 14.95
N VAL A 666 -1.44 -22.85 14.94
CA VAL A 666 -1.42 -24.03 15.81
C VAL A 666 -1.78 -25.28 15.02
N GLY A 667 -1.71 -26.47 15.62
CA GLY A 667 -2.16 -27.71 14.98
C GLY A 667 -1.18 -28.18 13.91
N ALA A 668 -1.66 -28.47 12.70
CA ALA A 668 -0.89 -29.16 11.66
C ALA A 668 -0.75 -28.41 10.31
N PRO A 669 -0.50 -27.08 10.26
CA PRO A 669 -0.27 -26.40 8.99
C PRO A 669 1.00 -26.93 8.29
N ARG A 670 0.92 -27.09 6.97
CA ARG A 670 2.00 -27.54 6.08
C ARG A 670 2.22 -26.48 5.02
N VAL A 671 3.23 -25.64 5.19
CA VAL A 671 3.39 -24.43 4.36
C VAL A 671 4.73 -24.40 3.65
N ILE A 672 4.73 -24.05 2.37
CA ILE A 672 5.93 -23.79 1.58
C ILE A 672 5.87 -22.37 1.01
N ILE A 673 6.95 -21.61 1.26
CA ILE A 673 7.19 -20.29 0.70
C ILE A 673 8.48 -20.37 -0.11
N ASN A 674 8.37 -20.21 -1.44
CA ASN A 674 9.54 -20.32 -2.31
C ASN A 674 10.42 -19.07 -2.28
N GLY A 675 9.81 -17.89 -2.14
CA GLY A 675 10.49 -16.62 -1.94
C GLY A 675 11.02 -16.48 -0.51
N THR A 676 10.79 -15.32 0.08
CA THR A 676 11.13 -15.03 1.48
C THR A 676 9.93 -14.54 2.29
N CYS A 677 10.13 -14.33 3.58
CA CYS A 677 9.24 -13.58 4.45
C CYS A 677 9.95 -12.29 4.87
N LEU A 678 9.25 -11.15 4.83
CA LEU A 678 9.86 -9.87 5.15
C LEU A 678 10.20 -9.75 6.65
N ASP A 679 9.29 -10.14 7.54
CA ASP A 679 9.55 -10.10 8.99
C ASP A 679 8.56 -10.97 9.81
N TYR A 680 8.93 -11.34 11.04
CA TYR A 680 8.10 -12.09 12.00
C TYR A 680 7.52 -13.43 11.50
N LEU A 681 8.27 -14.20 10.71
CA LEU A 681 7.80 -15.52 10.25
C LEU A 681 7.55 -16.45 11.45
N ALA A 682 6.32 -16.96 11.55
CA ALA A 682 5.87 -17.90 12.56
C ALA A 682 6.04 -17.37 14.01
N GLU A 683 5.68 -16.10 14.22
CA GLU A 683 5.52 -15.52 15.55
C GLU A 683 4.41 -16.22 16.36
N SER A 684 4.69 -16.55 17.62
CA SER A 684 3.78 -17.27 18.51
C SER A 684 3.24 -18.56 17.89
N PHE A 685 4.09 -19.30 17.16
CA PHE A 685 3.73 -20.57 16.55
C PHE A 685 3.63 -21.66 17.61
N MET A 686 2.47 -22.33 17.70
CA MET A 686 2.18 -23.31 18.74
C MET A 686 1.72 -24.63 18.10
N ALA A 687 2.44 -25.06 17.06
CA ALA A 687 2.01 -26.16 16.21
C ALA A 687 2.51 -27.54 16.65
N GLY A 688 3.03 -27.72 17.87
CA GLY A 688 3.50 -29.04 18.36
C GLY A 688 4.69 -29.63 17.57
N ASN A 689 5.15 -30.85 17.89
CA ASN A 689 6.31 -31.45 17.21
C ASN A 689 5.95 -31.90 15.77
N PRO A 690 6.65 -31.41 14.72
CA PRO A 690 6.38 -31.83 13.34
C PRO A 690 6.45 -33.34 13.10
N LEU A 691 7.37 -34.04 13.78
CA LEU A 691 7.55 -35.49 13.65
C LEU A 691 6.44 -36.29 14.36
N GLU A 692 5.58 -35.63 15.14
CA GLU A 692 4.43 -36.20 15.84
C GLU A 692 3.10 -35.62 15.30
N GLY A 693 3.11 -35.10 14.07
CA GLY A 693 1.92 -34.57 13.41
C GLY A 693 1.68 -33.08 13.64
N GLY A 694 2.54 -32.39 14.38
CA GLY A 694 2.53 -30.93 14.51
C GLY A 694 2.88 -30.19 13.21
N GLY A 695 2.65 -28.89 13.12
CA GLY A 695 2.81 -28.08 11.90
C GLY A 695 4.23 -27.56 11.63
N PHE A 696 4.51 -27.21 10.37
CA PHE A 696 5.79 -26.63 9.96
C PHE A 696 5.66 -25.67 8.77
N VAL A 697 6.74 -24.91 8.55
CA VAL A 697 6.93 -24.06 7.37
C VAL A 697 8.25 -24.42 6.68
N ILE A 698 8.26 -24.45 5.35
CA ILE A 698 9.47 -24.56 4.52
C ILE A 698 9.70 -23.20 3.86
N LEU A 699 10.91 -22.64 4.01
CA LEU A 699 11.30 -21.36 3.42
C LEU A 699 12.50 -21.57 2.48
N ASN A 700 12.31 -21.38 1.17
CA ASN A 700 13.36 -21.70 0.19
C ASN A 700 14.32 -20.53 -0.14
N GLY A 701 13.92 -19.28 0.07
CA GLY A 701 14.79 -18.12 -0.10
C GLY A 701 15.24 -17.90 -1.55
N LEU A 702 14.33 -18.04 -2.51
CA LEU A 702 14.62 -17.92 -3.94
C LEU A 702 14.06 -16.62 -4.53
N LYS A 703 14.61 -16.20 -5.66
CA LYS A 703 13.99 -15.20 -6.54
C LYS A 703 14.18 -15.62 -8.00
N PHE A 704 13.45 -14.94 -8.88
CA PHE A 704 13.59 -15.11 -10.32
C PHE A 704 14.40 -13.94 -10.88
N SER A 705 15.42 -14.25 -11.68
CA SER A 705 16.23 -13.22 -12.35
C SER A 705 15.40 -12.44 -13.37
N GLU A 706 15.97 -11.36 -13.91
CA GLU A 706 15.35 -10.59 -15.02
C GLU A 706 15.12 -11.46 -16.26
N LYS A 707 15.89 -12.54 -16.43
CA LYS A 707 15.78 -13.55 -17.50
C LYS A 707 14.85 -14.72 -17.15
N GLY A 708 14.32 -14.75 -15.93
CA GLY A 708 13.42 -15.79 -15.46
C GLY A 708 14.09 -17.06 -14.92
N GLU A 709 15.36 -16.97 -14.55
CA GLU A 709 16.11 -18.08 -13.94
C GLU A 709 15.92 -18.11 -12.42
N ILE A 710 15.90 -19.32 -11.84
CA ILE A 710 15.86 -19.50 -10.39
C ILE A 710 17.24 -19.18 -9.82
N ILE A 711 17.32 -18.14 -8.99
CA ILE A 711 18.54 -17.72 -8.30
C ILE A 711 18.29 -17.55 -6.80
N GLU A 712 19.37 -17.62 -6.02
CA GLU A 712 19.35 -17.45 -4.58
C GLU A 712 19.09 -15.99 -4.19
N LEU A 713 18.33 -15.79 -3.12
CA LEU A 713 18.31 -14.50 -2.44
C LEU A 713 19.64 -14.26 -1.74
N GLU A 714 20.04 -12.98 -1.67
CA GLU A 714 21.23 -12.59 -0.93
C GLU A 714 21.09 -12.93 0.56
N ALA A 715 19.91 -12.71 1.14
CA ALA A 715 19.51 -13.19 2.45
C ALA A 715 18.24 -14.05 2.29
N PRO A 716 18.28 -15.36 2.61
CA PRO A 716 17.10 -16.22 2.49
C PRO A 716 15.97 -15.77 3.44
N TYR A 717 16.32 -15.13 4.55
CA TYR A 717 15.40 -14.40 5.44
C TYR A 717 16.01 -13.04 5.80
N PRO A 718 15.46 -11.91 5.31
CA PRO A 718 15.98 -10.58 5.61
C PRO A 718 15.47 -10.02 6.95
N GLY A 719 14.38 -10.55 7.50
CA GLY A 719 13.70 -10.03 8.68
C GLY A 719 14.40 -10.29 10.02
N GLY A 720 13.79 -9.75 11.08
CA GLY A 720 14.08 -10.10 12.48
C GLY A 720 13.04 -11.07 13.03
N ASN A 721 13.07 -11.31 14.35
CA ASN A 721 12.01 -12.00 15.08
C ASN A 721 11.51 -13.33 14.45
N LEU A 722 12.40 -14.07 13.79
CA LEU A 722 12.11 -15.38 13.23
C LEU A 722 11.71 -16.32 14.35
N PHE A 723 10.56 -16.98 14.20
CA PHE A 723 10.05 -17.95 15.16
C PHE A 723 9.86 -17.36 16.57
N SER A 724 9.55 -16.06 16.65
CA SER A 724 9.51 -15.36 17.92
C SER A 724 8.39 -15.86 18.81
N LEU A 725 8.63 -16.08 20.11
CA LEU A 725 7.62 -16.57 21.06
C LEU A 725 6.97 -17.92 20.70
N ALA A 726 7.53 -18.67 19.75
CA ALA A 726 7.02 -19.98 19.39
C ALA A 726 7.20 -20.99 20.54
N SER A 727 6.20 -21.86 20.72
CA SER A 727 6.22 -22.96 21.70
C SER A 727 6.12 -24.34 21.05
N GLY A 728 5.92 -24.40 19.74
CA GLY A 728 5.91 -25.65 18.97
C GLY A 728 5.91 -25.40 17.47
N GLY A 729 6.15 -26.45 16.71
CA GLY A 729 6.34 -26.46 15.27
C GLY A 729 7.81 -26.37 14.87
N ALA A 730 8.09 -26.27 13.58
CA ALA A 730 9.43 -25.98 13.06
C ALA A 730 9.39 -25.14 11.79
N ILE A 731 10.51 -24.47 11.52
CA ILE A 731 10.82 -23.92 10.19
C ILE A 731 11.95 -24.74 9.58
N TYR A 732 11.75 -25.24 8.37
CA TYR A 732 12.77 -25.86 7.54
C TYR A 732 13.26 -24.81 6.54
N ILE A 733 14.40 -24.18 6.86
CA ILE A 733 14.93 -23.07 6.09
C ILE A 733 16.05 -23.53 5.17
N ARG A 734 15.94 -23.21 3.88
CA ARG A 734 17.01 -23.38 2.91
C ARG A 734 18.04 -22.29 3.12
N ASP A 735 19.20 -22.67 3.68
CA ASP A 735 20.29 -21.76 3.93
C ASP A 735 21.67 -22.40 3.66
N PRO A 736 21.99 -22.65 2.38
CA PRO A 736 23.22 -23.35 1.97
C PRO A 736 24.51 -22.56 2.23
N PHE A 737 24.39 -21.28 2.61
CA PHE A 737 25.52 -20.37 2.87
C PHE A 737 25.55 -19.86 4.31
N LEU A 738 24.73 -20.43 5.20
CA LEU A 738 24.68 -20.10 6.63
C LEU A 738 24.49 -18.60 6.91
N LYS A 739 23.61 -17.95 6.14
CA LYS A 739 23.36 -16.51 6.23
C LYS A 739 22.32 -16.13 7.28
N VAL A 740 21.50 -17.08 7.72
CA VAL A 740 20.57 -16.86 8.84
C VAL A 740 21.31 -17.06 10.15
N GLU A 741 21.26 -16.03 10.97
CA GLU A 741 22.05 -15.89 12.20
C GLU A 741 21.13 -15.97 13.43
N GLU A 742 21.69 -16.38 14.59
CA GLU A 742 20.95 -16.45 15.86
C GLU A 742 20.28 -15.13 16.25
N GLY A 743 20.88 -13.98 15.92
CA GLY A 743 20.31 -12.66 16.21
C GLY A 743 19.03 -12.32 15.44
N GLN A 744 18.67 -13.12 14.44
CA GLN A 744 17.38 -13.00 13.75
C GLN A 744 16.29 -13.83 14.43
N LEU A 745 16.65 -14.77 15.31
CA LEU A 745 15.73 -15.62 16.05
C LEU A 745 15.38 -14.96 17.40
N ASN A 746 14.12 -15.09 17.83
CA ASN A 746 13.68 -14.53 19.12
C ASN A 746 12.89 -15.56 19.96
N GLY A 747 13.57 -16.62 20.39
CA GLY A 747 12.95 -17.75 21.09
C GLY A 747 13.04 -19.09 20.35
N GLY A 748 13.70 -19.11 19.19
CA GLY A 748 14.08 -20.34 18.48
C GLY A 748 15.59 -20.59 18.49
N ARG A 749 15.99 -21.79 18.05
CA ARG A 749 17.40 -22.15 17.79
C ARG A 749 17.55 -22.86 16.45
N LEU A 750 18.70 -22.68 15.81
CA LEU A 750 19.08 -23.39 14.60
C LEU A 750 19.73 -24.73 14.96
N ILE A 751 19.26 -25.80 14.33
CA ILE A 751 19.82 -27.15 14.45
C ILE A 751 19.98 -27.80 13.07
N GLU A 752 20.78 -28.86 13.01
CA GLU A 752 20.94 -29.65 11.79
C GLU A 752 19.65 -30.38 11.41
N LEU A 753 19.44 -30.54 10.11
CA LEU A 753 18.31 -31.31 9.59
C LEU A 753 18.59 -32.82 9.69
N THR A 754 17.67 -33.58 10.29
CA THR A 754 17.78 -35.05 10.37
C THR A 754 17.19 -35.73 9.14
N GLU A 755 17.48 -37.03 8.94
CA GLU A 755 16.85 -37.84 7.89
C GLU A 755 15.32 -37.90 8.05
N LYS A 756 14.81 -38.04 9.28
CA LYS A 756 13.36 -38.04 9.56
C LYS A 756 12.70 -36.72 9.20
N ASP A 757 13.38 -35.60 9.47
CA ASP A 757 12.90 -34.28 9.04
C ASP A 757 12.86 -34.18 7.50
N TRP A 758 13.87 -34.73 6.81
CA TRP A 758 13.90 -34.75 5.35
C TRP A 758 12.78 -35.60 4.76
N GLU A 759 12.58 -36.82 5.27
CA GLU A 759 11.48 -37.71 4.87
C GLU A 759 10.11 -37.05 5.09
N LEU A 760 9.96 -36.24 6.14
CA LEU A 760 8.74 -35.48 6.41
C LEU A 760 8.49 -34.39 5.35
N ILE A 761 9.52 -33.63 4.95
CA ILE A 761 9.33 -32.47 4.06
C ILE A 761 9.41 -32.79 2.57
N LEU A 762 10.07 -33.89 2.19
CA LEU A 762 10.30 -34.25 0.79
C LEU A 762 9.00 -34.34 -0.05
N PRO A 763 7.91 -34.99 0.40
CA PRO A 763 6.67 -35.05 -0.37
C PRO A 763 6.09 -33.67 -0.68
N TYR A 764 6.25 -32.71 0.24
CA TYR A 764 5.78 -31.35 0.04
C TYR A 764 6.68 -30.60 -0.97
N LEU A 765 7.99 -30.86 -0.96
CA LEU A 765 8.92 -30.32 -1.97
C LEU A 765 8.67 -30.91 -3.36
N GLU A 766 8.28 -32.18 -3.46
CA GLU A 766 7.88 -32.83 -4.72
C GLU A 766 6.57 -32.25 -5.27
N GLU A 767 5.60 -32.00 -4.40
CA GLU A 767 4.36 -31.31 -4.80
C GLU A 767 4.63 -29.86 -5.24
N ASN A 768 5.55 -29.17 -4.54
CA ASN A 768 6.03 -27.86 -4.94
C ASN A 768 6.69 -27.87 -6.32
N GLU A 769 7.51 -28.89 -6.62
CA GLU A 769 8.07 -29.12 -7.95
C GLU A 769 6.96 -29.34 -8.99
N ARG A 770 5.94 -30.14 -8.67
CA ARG A 770 4.80 -30.39 -9.56
C ARG A 770 4.07 -29.10 -9.91
N LEU A 771 3.77 -28.26 -8.91
CA LEU A 771 3.00 -27.02 -9.02
C LEU A 771 3.79 -25.90 -9.73
N PHE A 772 5.02 -25.65 -9.28
CA PHE A 772 5.79 -24.46 -9.65
C PHE A 772 6.96 -24.74 -10.58
N LYS A 773 7.26 -26.00 -10.87
CA LYS A 773 8.41 -26.40 -11.69
C LYS A 773 9.75 -25.90 -11.14
N ILE A 774 9.88 -25.95 -9.81
CA ILE A 774 11.11 -25.72 -9.06
C ILE A 774 11.62 -27.09 -8.62
N PRO A 775 12.61 -27.69 -9.32
CA PRO A 775 13.01 -29.05 -9.02
C PRO A 775 13.64 -29.20 -7.64
N VAL A 776 13.35 -30.29 -6.93
CA VAL A 776 14.03 -30.61 -5.65
C VAL A 776 15.53 -30.67 -5.85
N LYS A 777 15.97 -31.23 -6.99
CA LYS A 777 17.39 -31.21 -7.38
C LYS A 777 17.95 -29.79 -7.49
N ARG A 778 17.18 -28.82 -8.02
CA ARG A 778 17.60 -27.41 -8.11
C ARG A 778 17.70 -26.78 -6.72
N LEU A 779 16.78 -27.10 -5.79
CA LEU A 779 16.85 -26.66 -4.40
C LEU A 779 18.15 -27.15 -3.74
N LEU A 780 18.51 -28.41 -3.97
CA LEU A 780 19.73 -29.05 -3.48
C LEU A 780 21.01 -28.66 -4.25
N SER A 781 20.90 -27.87 -5.31
CA SER A 781 22.03 -27.44 -6.13
C SER A 781 22.30 -25.93 -6.07
N PRO A 782 22.65 -25.35 -4.90
CA PRO A 782 23.03 -23.94 -4.83
C PRO A 782 24.24 -23.66 -5.74
N ASN A 783 24.19 -22.58 -6.53
CA ASN A 783 25.17 -22.26 -7.57
C ASN A 783 25.40 -23.39 -8.61
N GLY A 784 24.45 -24.31 -8.78
CA GLY A 784 24.55 -25.42 -9.72
C GLY A 784 25.28 -26.66 -9.19
N GLU A 785 25.82 -26.64 -7.98
CA GLU A 785 26.53 -27.77 -7.37
C GLU A 785 25.58 -28.60 -6.50
N LEU A 786 25.35 -29.87 -6.85
CA LEU A 786 24.52 -30.77 -6.03
C LEU A 786 25.16 -31.03 -4.67
N ARG A 787 24.39 -30.79 -3.60
CA ARG A 787 24.76 -30.98 -2.20
C ARG A 787 23.76 -31.89 -1.50
N SER A 788 24.14 -32.43 -0.35
CA SER A 788 23.21 -33.20 0.49
C SER A 788 22.21 -32.27 1.19
N PHE A 789 21.03 -32.80 1.57
CA PHE A 789 19.97 -31.99 2.17
C PHE A 789 20.40 -31.25 3.44
N ASN A 790 21.26 -31.87 4.27
CA ASN A 790 21.77 -31.29 5.51
C ASN A 790 22.82 -30.18 5.30
N GLN A 791 23.39 -30.07 4.09
CA GLN A 791 24.26 -28.95 3.70
C GLN A 791 23.45 -27.77 3.15
N VAL A 792 22.17 -27.97 2.87
CA VAL A 792 21.31 -27.00 2.17
C VAL A 792 20.20 -26.48 3.09
N TYR A 793 19.61 -27.34 3.90
CA TYR A 793 18.52 -27.03 4.80
C TYR A 793 18.96 -27.14 6.26
N ARG A 794 18.43 -26.23 7.08
CA ARG A 794 18.54 -26.24 8.53
C ARG A 794 17.15 -26.20 9.15
N LYS A 795 17.04 -26.63 10.40
CA LYS A 795 15.78 -26.60 11.14
C LYS A 795 15.85 -25.52 12.22
N VAL A 796 14.80 -24.72 12.30
CA VAL A 796 14.53 -23.83 13.43
C VAL A 796 13.49 -24.50 14.31
N GLU A 797 13.79 -24.65 15.59
CA GLU A 797 12.86 -25.18 16.58
C GLU A 797 12.75 -24.26 17.79
N ALA A 798 11.67 -24.42 18.56
CA ALA A 798 11.40 -23.59 19.73
C ALA A 798 12.38 -23.93 20.85
N VAL A 799 12.85 -22.92 21.58
CA VAL A 799 13.59 -23.13 22.82
C VAL A 799 12.59 -23.34 23.95
N GLU A 800 12.76 -24.40 24.73
CA GLU A 800 11.94 -24.62 25.93
C GLU A 800 12.12 -23.46 26.94
N LEU A 801 11.06 -22.68 27.15
CA LEU A 801 11.07 -21.57 28.11
C LEU A 801 11.12 -22.12 29.54
N LYS A 802 12.24 -21.90 30.26
CA LYS A 802 12.45 -22.29 31.67
C LYS A 802 11.34 -21.88 32.66
N VAL A 803 10.49 -20.91 32.30
CA VAL A 803 9.40 -20.41 33.17
C VAL A 803 8.26 -21.43 33.31
N LEU A 804 8.06 -22.33 32.35
CA LEU A 804 7.03 -23.39 32.41
C LEU A 804 7.36 -24.51 33.41
N GLN A 805 8.60 -24.62 33.89
CA GLN A 805 8.98 -25.61 34.91
C GLN A 805 8.53 -25.24 36.34
N LYS A 806 8.16 -23.99 36.62
CA LYS A 806 7.76 -23.57 37.98
C LYS A 806 6.27 -23.78 38.29
N GLY A 807 5.47 -24.25 37.34
CA GLY A 807 4.02 -24.47 37.52
C GLY A 807 3.63 -25.87 38.00
N HIS A 808 4.56 -26.83 38.07
CA HIS A 808 4.31 -28.20 38.52
C HIS A 808 5.33 -28.62 39.58
N ARG A 809 5.18 -28.07 40.79
CA ARG A 809 5.65 -28.69 42.03
C ARG A 809 4.64 -28.46 43.14
#